data_AF-A0A8H5S348-F1
#
_entry.id   AF-A0A8H5S348-F1
#
_cell.length_a   1.000
_cell.length_b   1.000
_cell.length_c   1.000
_cell.angle_alpha   90.00
_cell.angle_beta   90.00
_cell.angle_gamma   90.00
#
_symmetry.space_group_name_H-M   'P 1'
#
loop_
_entity.id
_entity.type
_entity.pdbx_description
1 polymer ?
#
loop_
_entity_poly.entity_id
_entity_poly.type
_entity_poly.pdbx_seq_one_letter_code
_entity_poly.pdbx_strand_id
1 'polypeptide(L)'
;MATRRLANWSHNLQYSDLPEDVIRAANRSFYNWIGCTIAGSQHEATKIAYQTLSPFFGPPTSSLLGHRVASRLDAQHAALINGIASHVHDYDDTHLDTIIHPTGPVASALLAVAEWRGGISGKQFITALVAGIEAECKAGLTVWPEHYDVGWHITSTVGSIGAAVAVSRILELSPTKTTHAIGLAATQVTGLREMFGSHCKSFHVGRAAQNGLLAAVMAEGGSTSSESALEAKRGWAAVIGTNKSDVLQALDRWLGIESEDGLAGENTGRWEILRNSFKPFPCGIVIHPVIDACIQLHALLTSEGHSPAEIESVTAQVHPLVLELTGKKTPKDGLEAKFSVYHSGACGLLLGRATPSEYEDDVVVDPAVISIRDRFTANINESIAADSAKVSVTLQSGDVFTKFVEHAVGSRGNPLSDEKLREKFIDGLHQSSIYNASIAVWDPYNSSLQRIISIPGISHNGLEPSGSRLSGTVIDPTNNVLAAVVESPSFFLTAGNDVSGDNFLVKVDLNTFATKKINLTATTKGKYGAFLDLDNGLSGDFYVNGGYPASILRVDCKDKVSPFYVHEPTTPPRAFGFGGVVRFGHDLIVSDDAQNQLAKFTIGSGHKSPVVIPQTNYHNFSGAGSLSIPRRYGGKVLLMVEDVTATNTTGFSVFSSKDSWKTARFLGFIESIDKKLEPHSPMSLASAHELGDRIYSSTLFYDNKVDPAMAGNRTDFSLRDITDSVDSLLKANGIHT
;
A
#
# COMPACT_ATOMS: atom_id res chain seq x y z
N MET A 1 12.85 38.05 -21.36
CA MET A 1 12.13 36.97 -22.07
C MET A 1 12.16 35.73 -21.22
N ALA A 2 11.01 35.33 -20.70
CA ALA A 2 10.89 34.28 -19.70
C ALA A 2 11.30 32.90 -20.20
N THR A 3 10.94 32.54 -21.45
CA THR A 3 11.35 31.26 -22.05
C THR A 3 12.88 31.12 -22.02
N ARG A 4 13.61 32.16 -22.45
CA ARG A 4 15.09 32.19 -22.40
C ARG A 4 15.64 32.29 -20.97
N ARG A 5 14.99 33.02 -20.06
CA ARG A 5 15.43 33.09 -18.64
C ARG A 5 15.39 31.71 -18.00
N LEU A 6 14.29 30.99 -18.16
CA LEU A 6 14.14 29.62 -17.64
C LEU A 6 15.17 28.66 -18.25
N ALA A 7 15.39 28.74 -19.56
CA ALA A 7 16.41 27.95 -20.25
C ALA A 7 17.84 28.23 -19.75
N ASN A 8 18.21 29.50 -19.57
CA ASN A 8 19.51 29.89 -19.03
C ASN A 8 19.67 29.50 -17.56
N TRP A 9 18.66 29.76 -16.73
CA TRP A 9 18.68 29.45 -15.31
C TRP A 9 18.89 27.95 -15.09
N SER A 10 18.04 27.13 -15.72
CA SER A 10 18.16 25.68 -15.61
C SER A 10 19.52 25.20 -16.08
N HIS A 11 20.00 25.63 -17.26
CA HIS A 11 21.31 25.24 -17.79
C HIS A 11 22.46 25.53 -16.82
N ASN A 12 22.43 26.70 -16.18
CA ASN A 12 23.49 27.13 -15.27
C ASN A 12 23.38 26.52 -13.87
N LEU A 13 22.20 26.02 -13.47
CA LEU A 13 21.98 25.46 -12.14
C LEU A 13 22.88 24.25 -11.87
N GLN A 14 23.66 24.36 -10.80
CA GLN A 14 24.55 23.33 -10.28
C GLN A 14 23.99 22.70 -9.01
N TYR A 15 24.45 21.48 -8.72
CA TYR A 15 24.11 20.80 -7.47
C TYR A 15 24.54 21.60 -6.23
N SER A 16 25.66 22.33 -6.32
CA SER A 16 26.16 23.20 -5.23
C SER A 16 25.26 24.39 -4.92
N ASP A 17 24.39 24.76 -5.86
CA ASP A 17 23.47 25.90 -5.69
C ASP A 17 22.21 25.47 -4.92
N LEU A 18 22.02 24.17 -4.70
CA LEU A 18 20.85 23.61 -4.02
C LEU A 18 21.07 23.62 -2.50
N PRO A 19 20.23 24.32 -1.72
CA PRO A 19 20.19 24.19 -0.28
C PRO A 19 19.94 22.74 0.18
N GLU A 20 20.39 22.39 1.38
CA GLU A 20 20.24 21.02 1.91
C GLU A 20 18.78 20.57 2.02
N ASP A 21 17.87 21.47 2.39
CA ASP A 21 16.44 21.20 2.49
C ASP A 21 15.80 20.99 1.11
N VAL A 22 16.28 21.68 0.07
CA VAL A 22 15.89 21.46 -1.34
C VAL A 22 16.36 20.09 -1.82
N ILE A 23 17.59 19.71 -1.53
CA ILE A 23 18.12 18.36 -1.84
C ILE A 23 17.27 17.30 -1.11
N ARG A 24 16.97 17.51 0.16
CA ARG A 24 16.12 16.60 0.95
C ARG A 24 14.72 16.51 0.36
N ALA A 25 14.10 17.63 -0.01
CA ALA A 25 12.78 17.65 -0.65
C ALA A 25 12.78 16.88 -1.97
N ALA A 26 13.81 17.07 -2.81
CA ALA A 26 13.97 16.34 -4.07
C ALA A 26 14.09 14.82 -3.86
N ASN A 27 14.87 14.38 -2.88
CA ASN A 27 14.98 12.97 -2.53
C ASN A 27 13.64 12.40 -2.04
N ARG A 28 12.90 13.13 -1.20
CA ARG A 28 11.57 12.73 -0.71
C ARG A 28 10.55 12.66 -1.85
N SER A 29 10.56 13.64 -2.76
CA SER A 29 9.76 13.65 -3.98
C SER A 29 10.02 12.43 -4.83
N PHE A 30 11.28 12.14 -5.15
CA PHE A 30 11.64 10.97 -5.96
C PHE A 30 11.27 9.65 -5.28
N TYR A 31 11.52 9.53 -3.97
CA TYR A 31 11.15 8.35 -3.18
C TYR A 31 9.63 8.12 -3.19
N ASN A 32 8.84 9.16 -2.93
CA ASN A 32 7.38 9.11 -2.97
C ASN A 32 6.88 8.70 -4.36
N TRP A 33 7.44 9.28 -5.41
CA TRP A 33 7.09 8.95 -6.79
C TRP A 33 7.37 7.48 -7.13
N ILE A 34 8.54 6.94 -6.75
CA ILE A 34 8.85 5.51 -6.95
C ILE A 34 7.79 4.64 -6.29
N GLY A 35 7.49 4.90 -5.01
CA GLY A 35 6.52 4.12 -4.26
C GLY A 35 5.12 4.15 -4.87
N CYS A 36 4.64 5.34 -5.27
CA CYS A 36 3.36 5.48 -5.97
C CYS A 36 3.34 4.78 -7.33
N THR A 37 4.46 4.85 -8.08
CA THR A 37 4.58 4.19 -9.39
C THR A 37 4.54 2.67 -9.25
N ILE A 38 5.25 2.10 -8.27
CA ILE A 38 5.22 0.66 -8.00
C ILE A 38 3.81 0.22 -7.56
N ALA A 39 3.17 0.95 -6.66
CA ALA A 39 1.81 0.65 -6.20
C ALA A 39 0.76 0.75 -7.33
N GLY A 40 0.97 1.63 -8.29
CA GLY A 40 0.09 1.82 -9.45
C GLY A 40 0.41 0.97 -10.67
N SER A 41 1.49 0.19 -10.66
CA SER A 41 1.97 -0.54 -11.84
C SER A 41 0.98 -1.61 -12.33
N GLN A 42 0.26 -2.24 -11.38
CA GLN A 42 -0.70 -3.30 -11.65
C GLN A 42 -2.15 -2.82 -11.78
N HIS A 43 -2.39 -1.51 -11.64
CA HIS A 43 -3.73 -0.95 -11.82
C HIS A 43 -4.23 -1.13 -13.27
N GLU A 44 -5.54 -1.31 -13.44
CA GLU A 44 -6.17 -1.56 -14.74
C GLU A 44 -5.79 -0.50 -15.79
N ALA A 45 -5.93 0.79 -15.49
CA ALA A 45 -5.47 1.90 -16.34
C ALA A 45 -4.03 1.72 -16.89
N THR A 46 -3.09 1.35 -16.01
CA THR A 46 -1.69 1.11 -16.37
C THR A 46 -1.55 -0.10 -17.28
N LYS A 47 -2.22 -1.21 -16.95
CA LYS A 47 -2.24 -2.44 -17.76
C LYS A 47 -2.84 -2.21 -19.15
N ILE A 48 -3.95 -1.47 -19.24
CA ILE A 48 -4.58 -1.10 -20.51
C ILE A 48 -3.59 -0.32 -21.37
N ALA A 49 -2.96 0.74 -20.81
CA ALA A 49 -1.99 1.54 -21.54
C ALA A 49 -0.81 0.69 -22.04
N TYR A 50 -0.25 -0.17 -21.19
CA TYR A 50 0.83 -1.09 -21.56
C TYR A 50 0.41 -2.04 -22.69
N GLN A 51 -0.70 -2.75 -22.53
CA GLN A 51 -1.13 -3.80 -23.45
C GLN A 51 -1.49 -3.21 -24.82
N THR A 52 -2.25 -2.12 -24.83
CA THR A 52 -2.73 -1.47 -26.07
C THR A 52 -1.61 -0.80 -26.86
N LEU A 53 -0.59 -0.27 -26.19
CA LEU A 53 0.55 0.38 -26.84
C LEU A 53 1.71 -0.57 -27.16
N SER A 54 1.69 -1.80 -26.62
CA SER A 54 2.76 -2.78 -26.84
C SER A 54 3.15 -3.05 -28.30
N PRO A 55 2.24 -3.00 -29.29
CA PRO A 55 2.63 -3.14 -30.71
C PRO A 55 3.50 -1.99 -31.24
N PHE A 56 3.57 -0.86 -30.53
CA PHE A 56 4.31 0.35 -30.93
C PHE A 56 5.58 0.57 -30.11
N PHE A 57 5.93 -0.34 -29.20
CA PHE A 57 7.13 -0.21 -28.38
C PHE A 57 8.40 -0.33 -29.23
N GLY A 58 9.36 0.52 -28.92
CA GLY A 58 10.71 0.50 -29.47
C GLY A 58 11.69 -0.34 -28.63
N PRO A 59 13.00 -0.14 -28.82
CA PRO A 59 14.03 -0.88 -28.11
C PRO A 59 13.96 -0.72 -26.58
N PRO A 60 14.18 -1.79 -25.80
CA PRO A 60 14.02 -1.83 -24.34
C PRO A 60 15.20 -1.14 -23.63
N THR A 61 15.09 0.16 -23.39
CA THR A 61 16.17 1.01 -22.86
C THR A 61 15.92 1.47 -21.44
N SER A 62 14.66 1.66 -21.08
CA SER A 62 14.21 2.32 -19.85
C SER A 62 13.27 1.42 -19.05
N SER A 63 13.40 1.42 -17.74
CA SER A 63 12.69 0.56 -16.80
C SER A 63 11.22 0.93 -16.67
N LEU A 64 10.38 -0.10 -16.62
CA LEU A 64 8.99 0.00 -16.20
C LEU A 64 8.90 -0.45 -14.74
N LEU A 65 8.61 0.48 -13.83
CA LEU A 65 8.68 0.21 -12.39
C LEU A 65 7.51 -0.65 -11.91
N GLY A 66 7.78 -1.53 -10.94
CA GLY A 66 6.75 -2.40 -10.35
C GLY A 66 6.31 -3.58 -11.24
N HIS A 67 7.11 -3.96 -12.25
CA HIS A 67 6.89 -5.16 -13.06
C HIS A 67 7.81 -6.32 -12.64
N ARG A 68 7.27 -7.54 -12.77
CA ARG A 68 7.79 -8.82 -12.24
C ARG A 68 9.15 -9.27 -12.83
N VAL A 69 9.47 -8.82 -14.03
CA VAL A 69 10.76 -9.00 -14.72
C VAL A 69 11.33 -7.59 -14.88
N ALA A 70 12.65 -7.43 -15.06
CA ALA A 70 13.25 -6.16 -15.48
C ALA A 70 12.73 -5.75 -16.88
N SER A 71 11.44 -5.45 -16.96
CA SER A 71 10.70 -5.08 -18.14
C SER A 71 11.16 -3.68 -18.49
N ARG A 72 11.93 -3.60 -19.57
CA ARG A 72 12.35 -2.35 -20.15
C ARG A 72 11.54 -2.09 -21.41
N LEU A 73 11.19 -0.84 -21.63
CA LEU A 73 10.54 -0.31 -22.84
C LEU A 73 11.44 0.76 -23.46
N ASP A 74 11.07 1.29 -24.62
CA ASP A 74 11.67 2.54 -25.06
C ASP A 74 11.32 3.69 -24.10
N ALA A 75 12.18 4.71 -24.08
CA ALA A 75 12.07 5.81 -23.13
C ALA A 75 10.73 6.57 -23.22
N GLN A 76 10.13 6.69 -24.42
CA GLN A 76 8.87 7.41 -24.61
C GLN A 76 7.70 6.66 -23.94
N HIS A 77 7.63 5.34 -24.13
CA HIS A 77 6.58 4.53 -23.51
C HIS A 77 6.83 4.27 -22.02
N ALA A 78 8.09 4.13 -21.60
CA ALA A 78 8.42 4.05 -20.18
C ALA A 78 7.98 5.32 -19.42
N ALA A 79 8.27 6.51 -19.95
CA ALA A 79 7.84 7.78 -19.36
C ALA A 79 6.31 7.89 -19.28
N LEU A 80 5.60 7.50 -20.35
CA LEU A 80 4.14 7.49 -20.37
C LEU A 80 3.54 6.57 -19.31
N ILE A 81 3.99 5.31 -19.26
CA ILE A 81 3.37 4.29 -18.42
C ILE A 81 3.75 4.48 -16.95
N ASN A 82 5.01 4.82 -16.63
CA ASN A 82 5.39 5.18 -15.26
C ASN A 82 4.64 6.44 -14.78
N GLY A 83 4.42 7.42 -15.67
CA GLY A 83 3.62 8.60 -15.31
C GLY A 83 2.17 8.27 -15.01
N ILE A 84 1.54 7.38 -15.81
CA ILE A 84 0.19 6.86 -15.50
C ILE A 84 0.17 6.14 -14.15
N ALA A 85 1.10 5.20 -13.95
CA ALA A 85 1.17 4.40 -12.73
C ALA A 85 1.37 5.27 -11.49
N SER A 86 2.25 6.28 -11.56
CA SER A 86 2.55 7.19 -10.44
C SER A 86 1.32 7.95 -9.95
N HIS A 87 0.35 8.23 -10.82
CA HIS A 87 -0.81 9.08 -10.52
C HIS A 87 -2.12 8.31 -10.36
N VAL A 88 -2.17 7.02 -10.72
CA VAL A 88 -3.42 6.26 -10.78
C VAL A 88 -4.16 6.14 -9.46
N HIS A 89 -3.41 6.17 -8.36
CA HIS A 89 -3.96 6.15 -7.01
C HIS A 89 -4.29 7.54 -6.45
N ASP A 90 -4.00 8.62 -7.19
CA ASP A 90 -4.07 9.99 -6.70
C ASP A 90 -3.33 10.18 -5.37
N TYR A 91 -2.27 9.40 -5.17
CA TYR A 91 -1.53 9.24 -3.92
C TYR A 91 -0.15 9.91 -3.95
N ASP A 92 0.21 10.45 -5.11
CA ASP A 92 1.43 11.20 -5.37
C ASP A 92 1.41 12.57 -4.66
N ASP A 93 2.47 13.35 -4.87
CA ASP A 93 2.66 14.62 -4.20
C ASP A 93 1.80 15.75 -4.80
N THR A 94 1.67 16.85 -4.06
CA THR A 94 0.87 18.00 -4.46
C THR A 94 1.55 19.30 -4.04
N HIS A 95 1.76 20.19 -5.00
CA HIS A 95 2.19 21.56 -4.77
C HIS A 95 1.01 22.38 -4.25
N LEU A 96 1.05 22.73 -2.97
CA LEU A 96 -0.14 23.21 -2.25
C LEU A 96 -0.64 24.59 -2.68
N ASP A 97 0.20 25.43 -3.30
CA ASP A 97 -0.25 26.75 -3.78
C ASP A 97 -1.06 26.68 -5.09
N THR A 98 -0.94 25.59 -5.85
CA THR A 98 -1.55 25.47 -7.20
C THR A 98 -2.20 24.13 -7.50
N ILE A 99 -2.16 23.17 -6.57
CA ILE A 99 -2.60 21.77 -6.71
C ILE A 99 -1.98 20.97 -7.88
N ILE A 100 -0.80 21.38 -8.34
CA ILE A 100 0.00 20.61 -9.31
C ILE A 100 0.52 19.33 -8.64
N HIS A 101 0.62 18.23 -9.39
CA HIS A 101 1.34 17.03 -8.98
C HIS A 101 2.71 16.97 -9.69
N PRO A 102 3.75 17.59 -9.13
CA PRO A 102 4.94 17.96 -9.91
C PRO A 102 5.88 16.77 -10.19
N THR A 103 6.05 15.85 -9.24
CA THR A 103 7.08 14.82 -9.43
C THR A 103 6.68 13.80 -10.50
N GLY A 104 5.39 13.51 -10.67
CA GLY A 104 4.85 12.56 -11.63
C GLY A 104 5.38 12.77 -13.06
N PRO A 105 5.09 13.90 -13.72
CA PRO A 105 5.56 14.18 -15.07
C PRO A 105 7.08 14.22 -15.18
N VAL A 106 7.75 14.92 -14.25
CA VAL A 106 9.18 15.19 -14.31
C VAL A 106 10.01 13.92 -14.09
N ALA A 107 9.77 13.19 -13.01
CA ALA A 107 10.55 12.00 -12.66
C ALA A 107 10.37 10.87 -13.69
N SER A 108 9.16 10.71 -14.23
CA SER A 108 8.87 9.68 -15.24
C SER A 108 9.65 9.92 -16.54
N ALA A 109 9.72 11.17 -17.01
CA ALA A 109 10.50 11.53 -18.18
C ALA A 109 12.02 11.46 -17.90
N LEU A 110 12.43 11.97 -16.74
CA LEU A 110 13.83 12.08 -16.35
C LEU A 110 14.48 10.71 -16.15
N LEU A 111 13.83 9.78 -15.43
CA LEU A 111 14.35 8.43 -15.22
C LEU A 111 14.50 7.68 -16.55
N ALA A 112 13.49 7.76 -17.43
CA ALA A 112 13.53 7.10 -18.72
C ALA A 112 14.74 7.57 -19.57
N VAL A 113 14.95 8.89 -19.68
CA VAL A 113 16.10 9.39 -20.44
C VAL A 113 17.43 9.13 -19.74
N ALA A 114 17.48 9.21 -18.40
CA ALA A 114 18.70 8.92 -17.66
C ALA A 114 19.17 7.47 -17.87
N GLU A 115 18.24 6.51 -17.87
CA GLU A 115 18.53 5.10 -18.16
C GLU A 115 18.87 4.85 -19.63
N TRP A 116 18.14 5.49 -20.56
CA TRP A 116 18.43 5.39 -21.99
C TRP A 116 19.81 5.93 -22.32
N ARG A 117 20.22 7.06 -21.73
CA ARG A 117 21.51 7.69 -22.00
C ARG A 117 22.66 7.00 -21.28
N GLY A 118 22.43 6.52 -20.06
CA GLY A 118 23.44 5.95 -19.18
C GLY A 118 24.41 6.99 -18.61
N GLY A 119 25.15 6.62 -17.56
CA GLY A 119 26.23 7.44 -17.00
C GLY A 119 25.81 8.68 -16.21
N ILE A 120 24.53 8.82 -15.87
CA ILE A 120 24.02 9.95 -15.08
C ILE A 120 24.27 9.72 -13.58
N SER A 121 24.97 10.64 -12.93
CA SER A 121 25.17 10.59 -11.48
C SER A 121 23.93 11.03 -10.70
N GLY A 122 23.81 10.60 -9.44
CA GLY A 122 22.71 11.03 -8.56
C GLY A 122 22.64 12.56 -8.39
N LYS A 123 23.78 13.26 -8.36
CA LYS A 123 23.81 14.73 -8.30
C LYS A 123 23.24 15.39 -9.56
N GLN A 124 23.61 14.89 -10.75
CA GLN A 124 23.04 15.36 -12.01
C GLN A 124 21.53 15.10 -12.06
N PHE A 125 21.10 13.90 -11.64
CA PHE A 125 19.69 13.53 -11.58
C PHE A 125 18.89 14.45 -10.66
N ILE A 126 19.33 14.65 -9.42
CA ILE A 126 18.64 15.51 -8.45
C ILE A 126 18.61 16.96 -8.92
N THR A 127 19.69 17.48 -9.50
CA THR A 127 19.71 18.86 -10.04
C THR A 127 18.70 19.03 -11.17
N ALA A 128 18.60 18.05 -12.08
CA ALA A 128 17.63 18.07 -13.16
C ALA A 128 16.18 17.92 -12.67
N LEU A 129 15.95 17.05 -11.68
CA LEU A 129 14.64 16.87 -11.04
C LEU A 129 14.15 18.18 -10.42
N VAL A 130 15.00 18.84 -9.62
CA VAL A 130 14.70 20.16 -9.03
C VAL A 130 14.39 21.18 -10.11
N ALA A 131 15.23 21.30 -11.15
CA ALA A 131 15.00 22.25 -12.22
C ALA A 131 13.66 22.05 -12.94
N GLY A 132 13.23 20.80 -13.16
CA GLY A 132 11.94 20.49 -13.77
C GLY A 132 10.75 20.82 -12.88
N ILE A 133 10.81 20.44 -11.59
CA ILE A 133 9.76 20.74 -10.61
C ILE A 133 9.61 22.25 -10.42
N GLU A 134 10.72 23.00 -10.31
CA GLU A 134 10.67 24.47 -10.23
C GLU A 134 10.03 25.08 -11.48
N ALA A 135 10.40 24.58 -12.67
CA ALA A 135 9.90 25.10 -13.93
C ALA A 135 8.38 24.96 -14.06
N GLU A 136 7.82 23.78 -13.78
CA GLU A 136 6.38 23.56 -13.90
C GLU A 136 5.57 24.21 -12.77
N CYS A 137 6.09 24.23 -11.53
CA CYS A 137 5.42 24.90 -10.42
C CYS A 137 5.32 26.41 -10.65
N LYS A 138 6.41 27.05 -11.11
CA LYS A 138 6.43 28.49 -11.42
C LYS A 138 5.63 28.83 -12.69
N ALA A 139 5.63 27.96 -13.70
CA ALA A 139 4.71 28.07 -14.82
C ALA A 139 3.24 27.96 -14.38
N GLY A 140 2.95 27.08 -13.42
CA GLY A 140 1.63 26.93 -12.81
C GLY A 140 1.15 28.16 -12.07
N LEU A 141 2.01 28.69 -11.19
CA LEU A 141 1.75 29.91 -10.42
C LEU A 141 1.48 31.14 -11.31
N THR A 142 1.96 31.11 -12.55
CA THR A 142 1.69 32.15 -13.55
C THR A 142 0.24 32.17 -14.02
N VAL A 143 -0.42 31.01 -14.10
CA VAL A 143 -1.77 30.87 -14.68
C VAL A 143 -2.84 30.54 -13.64
N TRP A 144 -2.44 30.38 -12.38
CA TRP A 144 -3.31 30.10 -11.24
C TRP A 144 -4.00 31.36 -10.69
N PRO A 145 -5.26 31.27 -10.20
CA PRO A 145 -6.15 30.10 -10.19
C PRO A 145 -6.99 29.92 -11.45
N GLU A 146 -7.16 30.96 -12.26
CA GLU A 146 -8.25 31.02 -13.23
C GLU A 146 -8.14 29.97 -14.34
N HIS A 147 -6.91 29.58 -14.71
CA HIS A 147 -6.67 28.47 -15.64
C HIS A 147 -7.30 27.15 -15.16
N TYR A 148 -7.17 26.87 -13.87
CA TYR A 148 -7.76 25.68 -13.27
C TYR A 148 -9.29 25.82 -13.19
N ASP A 149 -9.78 26.99 -12.83
CA ASP A 149 -11.22 27.27 -12.68
C ASP A 149 -12.00 27.10 -13.99
N VAL A 150 -11.41 27.49 -15.13
CA VAL A 150 -12.05 27.28 -16.44
C VAL A 150 -12.02 25.84 -16.95
N GLY A 151 -11.37 24.93 -16.22
CA GLY A 151 -11.47 23.49 -16.48
C GLY A 151 -10.18 22.81 -16.95
N TRP A 152 -9.01 23.45 -16.91
CA TRP A 152 -7.76 22.79 -17.24
C TRP A 152 -7.22 21.94 -16.09
N HIS A 153 -6.69 20.76 -16.41
CA HIS A 153 -5.90 19.98 -15.47
C HIS A 153 -4.46 20.50 -15.44
N ILE A 154 -4.20 21.45 -14.54
CA ILE A 154 -2.94 22.21 -14.48
C ILE A 154 -1.68 21.34 -14.44
N THR A 155 -1.71 20.21 -13.73
CA THR A 155 -0.60 19.23 -13.68
C THR A 155 -0.07 18.87 -15.06
N SER A 156 -0.95 18.66 -16.04
CA SER A 156 -0.53 18.23 -17.38
C SER A 156 -0.20 19.40 -18.30
N THR A 157 -0.88 20.54 -18.14
CA THR A 157 -0.62 21.73 -18.98
C THR A 157 0.74 22.36 -18.70
N VAL A 158 1.26 22.23 -17.46
CA VAL A 158 2.60 22.65 -17.06
C VAL A 158 3.62 21.51 -17.02
N GLY A 159 3.18 20.28 -16.81
CA GLY A 159 4.08 19.14 -16.58
C GLY A 159 4.98 18.80 -17.78
N SER A 160 4.51 19.06 -19.00
CA SER A 160 5.34 18.90 -20.19
C SER A 160 6.52 19.88 -20.21
N ILE A 161 6.33 21.10 -19.69
CA ILE A 161 7.37 22.13 -19.59
C ILE A 161 8.42 21.70 -18.56
N GLY A 162 7.97 21.25 -17.37
CA GLY A 162 8.88 20.73 -16.33
C GLY A 162 9.70 19.54 -16.81
N ALA A 163 9.05 18.55 -17.41
CA ALA A 163 9.71 17.39 -17.99
C ALA A 163 10.74 17.78 -19.08
N ALA A 164 10.41 18.73 -19.97
CA ALA A 164 11.35 19.20 -20.99
C ALA A 164 12.56 19.90 -20.39
N VAL A 165 12.40 20.71 -19.34
CA VAL A 165 13.51 21.37 -18.64
C VAL A 165 14.42 20.33 -17.98
N ALA A 166 13.86 19.37 -17.23
CA ALA A 166 14.63 18.32 -16.58
C ALA A 166 15.39 17.44 -17.57
N VAL A 167 14.74 17.00 -18.65
CA VAL A 167 15.37 16.19 -19.70
C VAL A 167 16.46 16.99 -20.43
N SER A 168 16.21 18.27 -20.75
CA SER A 168 17.23 19.14 -21.36
C SER A 168 18.49 19.25 -20.50
N ARG A 169 18.35 19.19 -19.17
CA ARG A 169 19.50 19.21 -18.25
C ARG A 169 20.37 17.98 -18.35
N ILE A 170 19.80 16.79 -18.33
CA ILE A 170 20.60 15.54 -18.39
C ILE A 170 21.15 15.27 -19.79
N LEU A 171 20.52 15.83 -20.83
CA LEU A 171 21.05 15.84 -22.19
C LEU A 171 22.09 16.96 -22.42
N GLU A 172 22.38 17.77 -21.40
CA GLU A 172 23.35 18.87 -21.44
C GLU A 172 23.09 19.85 -22.60
N LEU A 173 21.81 20.13 -22.88
CA LEU A 173 21.44 21.04 -23.96
C LEU A 173 21.91 22.46 -23.66
N SER A 174 22.38 23.15 -24.72
CA SER A 174 22.71 24.57 -24.64
C SER A 174 21.44 25.41 -24.35
N PRO A 175 21.58 26.63 -23.80
CA PRO A 175 20.41 27.46 -23.51
C PRO A 175 19.48 27.69 -24.71
N THR A 176 20.03 27.79 -25.93
CA THR A 176 19.24 27.90 -27.16
C THR A 176 18.42 26.63 -27.42
N LYS A 177 19.03 25.45 -27.30
CA LYS A 177 18.30 24.17 -27.48
C LYS A 177 17.27 23.96 -26.38
N THR A 178 17.58 24.28 -25.12
CA THR A 178 16.63 24.25 -24.02
C THR A 178 15.46 25.20 -24.24
N THR A 179 15.71 26.39 -24.80
CA THR A 179 14.65 27.34 -25.20
C THR A 179 13.70 26.71 -26.22
N HIS A 180 14.23 26.03 -27.24
CA HIS A 180 13.39 25.31 -28.22
C HIS A 180 12.66 24.11 -27.60
N ALA A 181 13.29 23.36 -26.69
CA ALA A 181 12.64 22.28 -25.95
C ALA A 181 11.43 22.78 -25.15
N ILE A 182 11.59 23.89 -24.41
CA ILE A 182 10.48 24.55 -23.69
C ILE A 182 9.37 24.93 -24.66
N GLY A 183 9.69 25.51 -25.82
CA GLY A 183 8.69 25.87 -26.81
C GLY A 183 7.95 24.69 -27.44
N LEU A 184 8.66 23.58 -27.71
CA LEU A 184 8.06 22.34 -28.20
C LEU A 184 7.17 21.68 -27.13
N ALA A 185 7.52 21.77 -25.85
CA ALA A 185 6.68 21.28 -24.77
C ALA A 185 5.43 22.15 -24.58
N ALA A 186 5.60 23.47 -24.58
CA ALA A 186 4.54 24.44 -24.36
C ALA A 186 3.44 24.40 -25.43
N THR A 187 3.74 23.98 -26.67
CA THR A 187 2.69 23.82 -27.69
C THR A 187 1.86 22.54 -27.53
N GLN A 188 2.25 21.61 -26.66
CA GLN A 188 1.61 20.30 -26.48
C GLN A 188 0.72 20.29 -25.22
N VAL A 189 -0.27 21.18 -25.17
CA VAL A 189 -1.17 21.33 -24.02
C VAL A 189 -2.21 20.22 -24.00
N THR A 190 -2.17 19.38 -22.96
CA THR A 190 -3.15 18.32 -22.69
C THR A 190 -3.72 18.48 -21.29
N GLY A 191 -4.97 18.06 -21.06
CA GLY A 191 -5.54 17.89 -19.71
C GLY A 191 -6.80 18.69 -19.43
N LEU A 192 -7.97 18.03 -19.36
CA LEU A 192 -9.25 18.65 -18.98
C LEU A 192 -9.74 18.07 -17.64
N ARG A 193 -10.22 18.93 -16.72
CA ARG A 193 -10.76 18.52 -15.40
C ARG A 193 -11.99 17.63 -15.50
N GLU A 194 -12.78 17.77 -16.56
CA GLU A 194 -13.97 16.93 -16.82
C GLU A 194 -13.65 15.43 -16.82
N MET A 195 -12.40 15.06 -17.06
CA MET A 195 -11.96 13.67 -17.13
C MET A 195 -11.67 13.03 -15.74
N PHE A 196 -11.83 13.77 -14.65
CA PHE A 196 -11.57 13.28 -13.30
C PHE A 196 -12.55 12.15 -12.92
N GLY A 197 -12.08 11.17 -12.13
CA GLY A 197 -12.84 9.95 -11.85
C GLY A 197 -12.80 8.90 -12.96
N SER A 198 -11.88 9.02 -13.91
CA SER A 198 -11.61 8.02 -14.96
C SER A 198 -10.12 7.75 -15.11
N HIS A 199 -9.74 6.73 -15.90
CA HIS A 199 -8.35 6.45 -16.28
C HIS A 199 -7.62 7.66 -16.88
N CYS A 200 -8.36 8.60 -17.48
CA CYS A 200 -7.82 9.72 -18.23
C CYS A 200 -7.13 10.77 -17.33
N LYS A 201 -7.49 10.87 -16.04
CA LYS A 201 -6.76 11.74 -15.09
C LYS A 201 -5.26 11.40 -15.04
N SER A 202 -4.95 10.10 -14.94
CA SER A 202 -3.58 9.57 -14.88
C SER A 202 -2.89 9.58 -16.24
N PHE A 203 -3.66 9.38 -17.31
CA PHE A 203 -3.15 9.59 -18.67
C PHE A 203 -2.56 10.99 -18.86
N HIS A 204 -3.17 12.03 -18.28
CA HIS A 204 -2.65 13.40 -18.37
C HIS A 204 -1.21 13.50 -17.85
N VAL A 205 -0.90 12.87 -16.71
CA VAL A 205 0.45 12.89 -16.10
C VAL A 205 1.46 12.15 -16.99
N GLY A 206 1.12 10.93 -17.41
CA GLY A 206 1.98 10.17 -18.33
C GLY A 206 2.19 10.88 -19.67
N ARG A 207 1.14 11.49 -20.22
CA ARG A 207 1.24 12.21 -21.50
C ARG A 207 2.09 13.47 -21.37
N ALA A 208 1.99 14.20 -20.25
CA ALA A 208 2.85 15.34 -19.97
C ALA A 208 4.33 14.92 -19.91
N ALA A 209 4.65 13.82 -19.21
CA ALA A 209 6.00 13.26 -19.17
C ALA A 209 6.53 12.95 -20.58
N GLN A 210 5.74 12.23 -21.37
CA GLN A 210 6.10 11.84 -22.74
C GLN A 210 6.29 13.06 -23.66
N ASN A 211 5.40 14.05 -23.59
CA ASN A 211 5.48 15.28 -24.39
C ASN A 211 6.77 16.07 -24.09
N GLY A 212 7.14 16.21 -22.81
CA GLY A 212 8.35 16.93 -22.41
C GLY A 212 9.63 16.20 -22.80
N LEU A 213 9.65 14.87 -22.65
CA LEU A 213 10.74 14.01 -23.13
C LEU A 213 10.95 14.19 -24.63
N LEU A 214 9.87 14.05 -25.42
CA LEU A 214 9.89 14.23 -26.87
C LEU A 214 10.44 15.61 -27.26
N ALA A 215 9.97 16.67 -26.60
CA ALA A 215 10.38 18.03 -26.88
C ALA A 215 11.90 18.25 -26.71
N ALA A 216 12.48 17.74 -25.62
CA ALA A 216 13.91 17.87 -25.36
C ALA A 216 14.76 17.06 -26.35
N VAL A 217 14.36 15.82 -26.67
CA VAL A 217 15.06 14.98 -27.65
C VAL A 217 14.98 15.57 -29.07
N MET A 218 13.83 16.12 -29.46
CA MET A 218 13.70 16.82 -30.74
C MET A 218 14.60 18.05 -30.83
N ALA A 219 14.71 18.83 -29.74
CA ALA A 219 15.60 19.98 -29.67
C ALA A 219 17.09 19.57 -29.64
N GLU A 220 17.45 18.44 -29.01
CA GLU A 220 18.79 17.83 -29.11
C GLU A 220 19.16 17.61 -30.58
N GLY A 221 18.24 17.04 -31.35
CA GLY A 221 18.34 16.80 -32.80
C GLY A 221 18.26 18.05 -33.69
N GLY A 222 18.08 19.25 -33.11
CA GLY A 222 18.09 20.52 -33.84
C GLY A 222 16.71 21.03 -34.29
N SER A 223 15.61 20.43 -33.81
CA SER A 223 14.28 21.00 -34.02
C SER A 223 14.18 22.38 -33.36
N THR A 224 13.57 23.33 -34.06
CA THR A 224 13.40 24.70 -33.58
C THR A 224 11.96 24.94 -33.11
N SER A 225 11.79 25.93 -32.24
CA SER A 225 10.49 26.44 -31.78
C SER A 225 10.60 27.92 -31.45
N SER A 226 9.50 28.57 -31.09
CA SER A 226 9.49 29.98 -30.68
C SER A 226 10.39 30.19 -29.45
N GLU A 227 11.29 31.17 -29.53
CA GLU A 227 12.18 31.52 -28.41
C GLU A 227 11.49 32.35 -27.31
N SER A 228 10.22 32.67 -27.52
CA SER A 228 9.34 33.40 -26.61
C SER A 228 8.02 32.64 -26.40
N ALA A 229 8.07 31.31 -26.46
CA ALA A 229 6.89 30.45 -26.48
C ALA A 229 5.96 30.66 -25.27
N LEU A 230 6.52 30.97 -24.10
CA LEU A 230 5.74 31.19 -22.88
C LEU A 230 5.06 32.56 -22.86
N GLU A 231 5.82 33.62 -23.18
CA GLU A 231 5.42 35.02 -22.96
C GLU A 231 4.86 35.75 -24.19
N ALA A 232 4.94 35.17 -25.39
CA ALA A 232 4.49 35.87 -26.60
C ALA A 232 3.00 36.25 -26.52
N LYS A 233 2.59 37.25 -27.32
CA LYS A 233 1.17 37.67 -27.44
C LYS A 233 0.22 36.51 -27.78
N ARG A 234 0.73 35.47 -28.45
CA ARG A 234 0.04 34.22 -28.79
C ARG A 234 0.79 33.00 -28.23
N GLY A 235 1.58 33.23 -27.19
CA GLY A 235 2.33 32.20 -26.47
C GLY A 235 1.44 31.47 -25.47
N TRP A 236 1.99 30.42 -24.87
CA TRP A 236 1.31 29.50 -23.97
C TRP A 236 0.48 30.24 -22.92
N ALA A 237 1.08 31.13 -22.13
CA ALA A 237 0.38 31.79 -21.03
C ALA A 237 -0.80 32.65 -21.48
N ALA A 238 -0.67 33.35 -22.59
CA ALA A 238 -1.73 34.21 -23.12
C ALA A 238 -2.88 33.41 -23.79
N VAL A 239 -2.65 32.16 -24.16
CA VAL A 239 -3.64 31.28 -24.81
C VAL A 239 -4.38 30.44 -23.79
N ILE A 240 -3.67 29.87 -22.81
CA ILE A 240 -4.26 28.98 -21.80
C ILE A 240 -4.70 29.72 -20.54
N GLY A 241 -4.20 30.93 -20.29
CA GLY A 241 -4.68 31.83 -19.25
C GLY A 241 -5.96 32.56 -19.69
N THR A 242 -6.77 32.97 -18.70
CA THR A 242 -8.06 33.62 -18.93
C THR A 242 -7.95 35.15 -19.01
N ASN A 243 -6.97 35.74 -18.32
CA ASN A 243 -6.69 37.17 -18.32
C ASN A 243 -5.27 37.48 -18.80
N LYS A 244 -5.17 38.14 -19.96
CA LYS A 244 -3.90 38.32 -20.68
C LYS A 244 -2.93 39.32 -20.05
N SER A 245 -3.42 40.41 -19.44
CA SER A 245 -2.51 41.42 -18.85
C SER A 245 -1.87 40.91 -17.57
N ASP A 246 -2.63 40.12 -16.82
CA ASP A 246 -2.25 39.70 -15.47
C ASP A 246 -1.33 38.48 -15.56
N VAL A 247 -1.61 37.57 -16.52
CA VAL A 247 -0.78 36.38 -16.74
C VAL A 247 0.65 36.73 -17.19
N LEU A 248 0.86 37.77 -18.02
CA LEU A 248 2.21 38.14 -18.45
C LEU A 248 3.04 38.77 -17.33
N GLN A 249 2.41 39.57 -16.46
CA GLN A 249 3.06 40.10 -15.26
C GLN A 249 3.39 38.98 -14.27
N ALA A 250 2.47 38.04 -14.07
CA ALA A 250 2.73 36.86 -13.24
C ALA A 250 3.90 36.04 -13.79
N LEU A 251 4.01 35.91 -15.11
CA LEU A 251 5.10 35.20 -15.77
C LEU A 251 6.46 35.88 -15.51
N ASP A 252 6.51 37.21 -15.60
CA ASP A 252 7.70 37.99 -15.23
C ASP A 252 8.05 37.88 -13.74
N ARG A 253 7.04 37.80 -12.85
CA ARG A 253 7.24 37.60 -11.41
C ARG A 253 7.83 36.22 -11.11
N TRP A 254 7.22 35.15 -11.62
CA TRP A 254 7.56 33.77 -11.25
C TRP A 254 8.75 33.21 -12.02
N LEU A 255 8.92 33.58 -13.30
CA LEU A 255 10.07 33.18 -14.13
C LEU A 255 11.09 34.31 -14.32
N GLY A 256 11.02 35.34 -13.46
CA GLY A 256 12.04 36.37 -13.30
C GLY A 256 13.21 35.91 -12.43
N ILE A 257 14.27 36.70 -12.37
CA ILE A 257 15.45 36.46 -11.53
C ILE A 257 15.69 37.56 -10.49
N GLU A 258 14.91 38.64 -10.56
CA GLU A 258 15.06 39.84 -9.71
C GLU A 258 14.02 39.90 -8.58
N SER A 259 13.04 38.99 -8.58
CA SER A 259 11.96 38.93 -7.59
C SER A 259 12.25 37.88 -6.51
N GLU A 260 11.75 38.10 -5.30
CA GLU A 260 11.79 37.11 -4.21
C GLU A 260 11.00 35.84 -4.55
N ASP A 261 9.98 35.95 -5.40
CA ASP A 261 9.17 34.82 -5.88
C ASP A 261 9.76 34.12 -7.12
N GLY A 262 10.75 34.73 -7.76
CA GLY A 262 11.31 34.29 -9.04
C GLY A 262 12.09 32.98 -8.97
N LEU A 263 12.80 32.69 -10.05
CA LEU A 263 13.76 31.59 -10.12
C LEU A 263 14.85 31.78 -9.07
N ALA A 264 15.05 30.77 -8.23
CA ALA A 264 15.98 30.84 -7.11
C ALA A 264 17.43 31.05 -7.56
N GLY A 265 18.14 31.95 -6.89
CA GLY A 265 19.56 32.25 -7.06
C GLY A 265 20.20 32.61 -5.72
N GLU A 266 21.44 33.10 -5.75
CA GLU A 266 22.25 33.32 -4.52
C GLU A 266 21.61 34.33 -3.54
N ASN A 267 20.87 35.33 -4.05
CA ASN A 267 20.33 36.43 -3.22
C ASN A 267 18.82 36.67 -3.40
N THR A 268 18.15 35.97 -4.30
CA THR A 268 16.75 36.20 -4.69
C THR A 268 16.07 34.89 -5.10
N GLY A 269 14.75 34.94 -5.25
CA GLY A 269 13.93 33.81 -5.71
C GLY A 269 13.58 32.79 -4.62
N ARG A 270 12.70 31.86 -5.00
CA ARG A 270 12.05 30.91 -4.08
C ARG A 270 12.05 29.51 -4.65
N TRP A 271 12.32 28.52 -3.81
CA TRP A 271 12.22 27.09 -4.16
C TRP A 271 10.79 26.58 -3.93
N GLU A 272 10.05 26.30 -5.01
CA GLU A 272 8.70 25.74 -4.95
C GLU A 272 8.68 24.27 -4.50
N ILE A 273 9.76 23.51 -4.70
CA ILE A 273 9.83 22.12 -4.24
C ILE A 273 9.67 21.99 -2.72
N LEU A 274 10.02 23.03 -1.94
CA LEU A 274 9.80 23.08 -0.49
C LEU A 274 8.32 23.27 -0.11
N ARG A 275 7.49 23.65 -1.07
CA ARG A 275 6.05 23.88 -0.92
C ARG A 275 5.21 22.70 -1.44
N ASN A 276 5.89 21.67 -1.92
CA ASN A 276 5.33 20.39 -2.31
C ASN A 276 5.06 19.53 -1.07
N SER A 277 3.93 18.83 -1.05
CA SER A 277 3.54 17.97 0.07
C SER A 277 3.20 16.55 -0.38
N PHE A 278 3.41 15.59 0.52
CA PHE A 278 3.14 14.18 0.27
C PHE A 278 1.79 13.80 0.84
N LYS A 279 1.00 13.06 0.07
CA LYS A 279 -0.32 12.62 0.51
C LYS A 279 -0.22 11.40 1.44
N PRO A 280 -0.89 11.40 2.61
CA PRO A 280 -1.04 10.23 3.48
C PRO A 280 -2.24 9.35 3.11
N PHE A 281 -3.16 9.86 2.27
CA PHE A 281 -4.32 9.11 1.77
C PHE A 281 -4.40 9.19 0.22
N PRO A 282 -4.77 8.10 -0.48
CA PRO A 282 -4.76 7.99 -1.94
C PRO A 282 -6.01 8.61 -2.58
N CYS A 283 -6.21 9.92 -2.39
CA CYS A 283 -7.41 10.63 -2.83
C CYS A 283 -7.19 12.15 -2.94
N GLY A 284 -8.23 12.89 -3.31
CA GLY A 284 -8.18 14.36 -3.40
C GLY A 284 -7.75 14.99 -2.07
N ILE A 285 -6.79 15.93 -2.10
CA ILE A 285 -6.18 16.44 -0.87
C ILE A 285 -7.17 17.16 0.07
N VAL A 286 -8.24 17.73 -0.50
CA VAL A 286 -9.25 18.49 0.25
C VAL A 286 -10.03 17.65 1.26
N ILE A 287 -10.09 16.31 1.11
CA ILE A 287 -10.80 15.44 2.07
C ILE A 287 -9.93 14.90 3.19
N HIS A 288 -8.61 15.08 3.12
CA HIS A 288 -7.67 14.53 4.10
C HIS A 288 -7.97 14.94 5.54
N PRO A 289 -8.41 16.19 5.85
CA PRO A 289 -8.76 16.55 7.22
C PRO A 289 -9.95 15.75 7.77
N VAL A 290 -10.91 15.39 6.92
CA VAL A 290 -12.06 14.55 7.31
C VAL A 290 -11.59 13.13 7.62
N ILE A 291 -10.75 12.56 6.75
CA ILE A 291 -10.19 11.21 6.94
C ILE A 291 -9.38 11.15 8.24
N ASP A 292 -8.50 12.12 8.47
CA ASP A 292 -7.69 12.23 9.68
C ASP A 292 -8.57 12.31 10.94
N ALA A 293 -9.61 13.15 10.91
CA ALA A 293 -10.57 13.25 12.01
C ALA A 293 -11.30 11.93 12.25
N CYS A 294 -11.74 11.25 11.19
CA CYS A 294 -12.43 9.97 11.24
C CYS A 294 -11.55 8.84 11.81
N ILE A 295 -10.28 8.77 11.42
CA ILE A 295 -9.32 7.79 11.97
C ILE A 295 -9.08 8.04 13.46
N GLN A 296 -8.93 9.31 13.85
CA GLN A 296 -8.76 9.66 15.26
C GLN A 296 -10.03 9.37 16.08
N LEU A 297 -11.21 9.56 15.49
CA LEU A 297 -12.49 9.20 16.10
C LEU A 297 -12.66 7.68 16.21
N HIS A 298 -12.22 6.91 15.22
CA HIS A 298 -12.20 5.45 15.30
C HIS A 298 -11.39 4.99 16.51
N ALA A 299 -10.15 5.45 16.65
CA ALA A 299 -9.29 5.10 17.78
C ALA A 299 -9.91 5.49 19.12
N LEU A 300 -10.53 6.68 19.21
CA LEU A 300 -11.23 7.15 20.40
C LEU A 300 -12.42 6.24 20.77
N LEU A 301 -13.33 6.00 19.81
CA LEU A 301 -14.49 5.14 20.00
C LEU A 301 -14.07 3.73 20.46
N THR A 302 -13.08 3.14 19.82
CA THR A 302 -12.54 1.82 20.20
C THR A 302 -11.95 1.83 21.61
N SER A 303 -11.20 2.88 21.98
CA SER A 303 -10.61 3.01 23.32
C SER A 303 -11.67 3.14 24.43
N GLU A 304 -12.83 3.71 24.12
CA GLU A 304 -13.97 3.81 25.02
C GLU A 304 -14.91 2.59 24.97
N GLY A 305 -14.59 1.60 24.13
CA GLY A 305 -15.31 0.34 24.03
C GLY A 305 -16.54 0.37 23.12
N HIS A 306 -16.64 1.38 22.25
CA HIS A 306 -17.69 1.51 21.25
C HIS A 306 -17.31 0.83 19.93
N SER A 307 -18.32 0.36 19.20
CA SER A 307 -18.17 -0.24 17.87
C SER A 307 -18.67 0.70 16.78
N PRO A 308 -18.04 0.77 15.59
CA PRO A 308 -18.58 1.52 14.45
C PRO A 308 -20.03 1.14 14.07
N ALA A 309 -20.48 -0.07 14.40
CA ALA A 309 -21.87 -0.50 14.16
C ALA A 309 -22.91 0.30 14.99
N GLU A 310 -22.48 0.90 16.09
CA GLU A 310 -23.31 1.70 17.01
C GLU A 310 -23.52 3.15 16.51
N ILE A 311 -22.83 3.55 15.43
CA ILE A 311 -22.93 4.90 14.86
C ILE A 311 -24.35 5.12 14.30
N GLU A 312 -25.06 6.11 14.83
CA GLU A 312 -26.35 6.55 14.30
C GLU A 312 -26.16 7.55 13.15
N SER A 313 -25.29 8.54 13.33
CA SER A 313 -25.03 9.56 12.31
C SER A 313 -23.62 10.16 12.40
N VAL A 314 -23.13 10.67 11.28
CA VAL A 314 -21.85 11.38 11.19
C VAL A 314 -22.08 12.72 10.52
N THR A 315 -21.59 13.80 11.13
CA THR A 315 -21.65 15.15 10.56
C THR A 315 -20.25 15.75 10.48
N ALA A 316 -19.84 16.19 9.29
CA ALA A 316 -18.61 16.94 9.09
C ALA A 316 -18.91 18.41 8.73
N GLN A 317 -18.18 19.34 9.33
CA GLN A 317 -18.06 20.73 8.87
C GLN A 317 -16.76 20.86 8.09
N VAL A 318 -16.87 21.31 6.84
CA VAL A 318 -15.77 21.27 5.85
C VAL A 318 -15.70 22.57 5.05
N HIS A 319 -14.52 22.84 4.48
CA HIS A 319 -14.32 23.92 3.52
C HIS A 319 -15.17 23.70 2.23
N PRO A 320 -15.67 24.76 1.55
CA PRO A 320 -16.49 24.63 0.33
C PRO A 320 -15.93 23.69 -0.75
N LEU A 321 -14.62 23.74 -0.99
CA LEU A 321 -13.92 22.90 -1.98
C LEU A 321 -14.14 21.39 -1.78
N VAL A 322 -14.42 20.95 -0.56
CA VAL A 322 -14.67 19.53 -0.27
C VAL A 322 -15.90 19.05 -1.02
N LEU A 323 -17.03 19.75 -0.91
CA LEU A 323 -18.25 19.33 -1.62
C LEU A 323 -18.17 19.61 -3.12
N GLU A 324 -17.48 20.68 -3.53
CA GLU A 324 -17.28 20.99 -4.95
C GLU A 324 -16.49 19.88 -5.68
N LEU A 325 -15.39 19.42 -5.08
CA LEU A 325 -14.47 18.49 -5.75
C LEU A 325 -14.71 17.02 -5.40
N THR A 326 -15.28 16.74 -4.23
CA THR A 326 -15.36 15.38 -3.66
C THR A 326 -16.74 15.03 -3.07
N GLY A 327 -17.78 15.73 -3.54
CA GLY A 327 -19.16 15.55 -3.09
C GLY A 327 -19.87 14.29 -3.61
N LYS A 328 -19.17 13.33 -4.22
CA LYS A 328 -19.80 12.13 -4.79
C LYS A 328 -20.30 11.21 -3.67
N LYS A 329 -21.64 11.11 -3.50
CA LYS A 329 -22.25 10.35 -2.40
C LYS A 329 -22.22 8.84 -2.58
N THR A 330 -22.45 8.36 -3.80
CA THR A 330 -22.59 6.94 -4.12
C THR A 330 -21.57 6.54 -5.18
N PRO A 331 -20.26 6.52 -4.86
CA PRO A 331 -19.25 6.02 -5.79
C PRO A 331 -19.50 4.54 -6.06
N LYS A 332 -19.30 4.13 -7.32
CA LYS A 332 -19.55 2.75 -7.78
C LYS A 332 -18.29 1.88 -7.82
N ASP A 333 -17.12 2.52 -7.81
CA ASP A 333 -15.80 1.91 -7.97
C ASP A 333 -14.75 2.74 -7.24
N GLY A 334 -13.52 2.23 -7.18
CA GLY A 334 -12.38 2.84 -6.52
C GLY A 334 -12.00 4.20 -7.07
N LEU A 335 -12.09 4.41 -8.38
CA LEU A 335 -11.75 5.68 -9.02
C LEU A 335 -12.73 6.77 -8.62
N GLU A 336 -14.01 6.46 -8.57
CA GLU A 336 -15.04 7.37 -8.10
C GLU A 336 -14.94 7.63 -6.59
N ALA A 337 -14.56 6.61 -5.79
CA ALA A 337 -14.44 6.71 -4.34
C ALA A 337 -13.35 7.70 -3.89
N LYS A 338 -12.30 7.90 -4.69
CA LYS A 338 -11.26 8.93 -4.48
C LYS A 338 -11.81 10.36 -4.46
N PHE A 339 -13.01 10.56 -5.01
CA PHE A 339 -13.74 11.84 -5.03
C PHE A 339 -15.01 11.78 -4.17
N SER A 340 -15.00 10.96 -3.13
CA SER A 340 -16.09 10.84 -2.15
C SER A 340 -15.56 11.08 -0.73
N VAL A 341 -15.88 12.25 -0.17
CA VAL A 341 -15.64 12.54 1.26
C VAL A 341 -16.38 11.54 2.16
N TYR A 342 -17.54 11.07 1.71
CA TYR A 342 -18.40 10.15 2.45
C TYR A 342 -17.79 8.75 2.54
N HIS A 343 -17.29 8.21 1.42
CA HIS A 343 -16.59 6.92 1.40
C HIS A 343 -15.34 6.98 2.25
N SER A 344 -14.51 8.00 2.02
CA SER A 344 -13.21 8.11 2.70
C SER A 344 -13.37 8.31 4.21
N GLY A 345 -14.34 9.12 4.64
CA GLY A 345 -14.69 9.28 6.06
C GLY A 345 -15.28 7.99 6.66
N ALA A 346 -16.09 7.24 5.91
CA ALA A 346 -16.62 5.94 6.34
C ALA A 346 -15.51 4.91 6.55
N CYS A 347 -14.54 4.80 5.63
CA CYS A 347 -13.36 3.94 5.81
C CYS A 347 -12.56 4.34 7.05
N GLY A 348 -12.30 5.64 7.25
CA GLY A 348 -11.60 6.13 8.43
C GLY A 348 -12.30 5.75 9.74
N LEU A 349 -13.64 5.84 9.80
CA LEU A 349 -14.42 5.48 10.99
C LEU A 349 -14.58 3.98 11.21
N LEU A 350 -14.72 3.21 10.14
CA LEU A 350 -14.98 1.78 10.22
C LEU A 350 -13.68 0.98 10.40
N LEU A 351 -12.64 1.34 9.67
CA LEU A 351 -11.40 0.56 9.52
C LEU A 351 -10.20 1.20 10.21
N GLY A 352 -10.32 2.45 10.68
CA GLY A 352 -9.21 3.17 11.30
C GLY A 352 -8.10 3.57 10.33
N ARG A 353 -8.31 3.44 9.02
CA ARG A 353 -7.33 3.75 7.97
C ARG A 353 -8.00 4.03 6.62
N ALA A 354 -7.24 4.60 5.70
CA ALA A 354 -7.65 4.86 4.31
C ALA A 354 -6.43 4.73 3.37
N THR A 355 -5.96 3.50 3.17
CA THR A 355 -4.86 3.14 2.25
C THR A 355 -5.42 2.76 0.88
N PRO A 356 -4.60 2.47 -0.16
CA PRO A 356 -5.11 2.04 -1.46
C PRO A 356 -6.11 0.87 -1.36
N SER A 357 -5.91 -0.05 -0.41
CA SER A 357 -6.83 -1.18 -0.17
C SER A 357 -8.26 -0.73 0.17
N GLU A 358 -8.44 0.40 0.85
CA GLU A 358 -9.76 0.93 1.20
C GLU A 358 -10.49 1.62 0.03
N TYR A 359 -9.82 1.73 -1.12
CA TYR A 359 -10.38 2.25 -2.36
C TYR A 359 -10.49 1.17 -3.43
N GLU A 360 -10.29 -0.11 -3.12
CA GLU A 360 -10.59 -1.20 -4.06
C GLU A 360 -12.10 -1.35 -4.26
N ASP A 361 -12.51 -1.78 -5.46
CA ASP A 361 -13.92 -1.81 -5.87
C ASP A 361 -14.80 -2.62 -4.92
N ASP A 362 -14.29 -3.73 -4.40
CA ASP A 362 -15.00 -4.60 -3.46
C ASP A 362 -15.25 -3.93 -2.10
N VAL A 363 -14.32 -3.12 -1.62
CA VAL A 363 -14.50 -2.29 -0.41
C VAL A 363 -15.47 -1.15 -0.66
N VAL A 364 -15.45 -0.53 -1.84
CA VAL A 364 -16.38 0.56 -2.20
C VAL A 364 -17.84 0.12 -2.20
N VAL A 365 -18.09 -1.13 -2.56
CA VAL A 365 -19.43 -1.73 -2.58
C VAL A 365 -19.76 -2.58 -1.35
N ASP A 366 -18.87 -2.63 -0.34
CA ASP A 366 -19.09 -3.39 0.89
C ASP A 366 -20.28 -2.83 1.68
N PRO A 367 -21.32 -3.64 2.00
CA PRO A 367 -22.49 -3.19 2.75
C PRO A 367 -22.17 -2.50 4.09
N ALA A 368 -21.11 -2.90 4.79
CA ALA A 368 -20.70 -2.28 6.05
C ALA A 368 -20.17 -0.85 5.83
N VAL A 369 -19.36 -0.65 4.79
CA VAL A 369 -18.86 0.69 4.40
C VAL A 369 -20.01 1.56 3.93
N ILE A 370 -20.88 1.03 3.06
CA ILE A 370 -22.07 1.73 2.57
C ILE A 370 -22.96 2.17 3.75
N SER A 371 -23.15 1.32 4.76
CA SER A 371 -24.00 1.65 5.91
C SER A 371 -23.53 2.88 6.68
N ILE A 372 -22.22 3.04 6.87
CA ILE A 372 -21.65 4.24 7.49
C ILE A 372 -21.70 5.43 6.54
N ARG A 373 -21.38 5.21 5.25
CA ARG A 373 -21.41 6.23 4.21
C ARG A 373 -22.79 6.89 4.09
N ASP A 374 -23.85 6.11 4.14
CA ASP A 374 -25.24 6.60 4.04
C ASP A 374 -25.68 7.43 5.26
N ARG A 375 -24.99 7.27 6.40
CA ARG A 375 -25.20 8.04 7.64
C ARG A 375 -24.30 9.27 7.73
N PHE A 376 -23.47 9.52 6.72
CA PHE A 376 -22.49 10.60 6.70
C PHE A 376 -23.04 11.84 5.97
N THR A 377 -23.04 12.99 6.64
CA THR A 377 -23.37 14.29 6.05
C THR A 377 -22.18 15.24 6.16
N ALA A 378 -21.82 15.91 5.07
CA ALA A 378 -20.81 16.97 5.06
C ALA A 378 -21.50 18.31 4.78
N ASN A 379 -21.24 19.30 5.63
CA ASN A 379 -21.83 20.64 5.58
C ASN A 379 -20.72 21.68 5.37
N ILE A 380 -20.95 22.60 4.45
CA ILE A 380 -20.01 23.71 4.18
C ILE A 380 -19.99 24.64 5.38
N ASN A 381 -18.79 25.01 5.81
CA ASN A 381 -18.54 26.09 6.74
C ASN A 381 -17.35 26.92 6.23
N GLU A 382 -17.60 28.16 5.83
CA GLU A 382 -16.57 29.08 5.30
C GLU A 382 -15.51 29.47 6.33
N SER A 383 -15.75 29.24 7.63
CA SER A 383 -14.75 29.46 8.68
C SER A 383 -13.75 28.30 8.83
N ILE A 384 -13.97 27.16 8.18
CA ILE A 384 -13.07 26.00 8.21
C ILE A 384 -12.02 26.20 7.12
N ALA A 385 -10.73 26.20 7.48
CA ALA A 385 -9.65 26.28 6.51
C ALA A 385 -9.59 25.02 5.62
N ALA A 386 -8.95 25.13 4.46
CA ALA A 386 -8.90 24.05 3.47
C ALA A 386 -8.22 22.76 3.98
N ASP A 387 -7.31 22.87 4.97
CA ASP A 387 -6.62 21.75 5.62
C ASP A 387 -7.17 21.41 7.02
N SER A 388 -8.36 21.94 7.36
CA SER A 388 -9.06 21.67 8.62
C SER A 388 -10.40 20.95 8.37
N ALA A 389 -10.89 20.25 9.40
CA ALA A 389 -12.27 19.77 9.44
C ALA A 389 -12.74 19.55 10.88
N LYS A 390 -14.05 19.65 11.10
CA LYS A 390 -14.69 19.21 12.34
C LYS A 390 -15.64 18.06 12.05
N VAL A 391 -15.39 16.88 12.61
CA VAL A 391 -16.25 15.71 12.45
C VAL A 391 -16.89 15.37 13.80
N SER A 392 -18.18 15.07 13.80
CA SER A 392 -18.94 14.61 14.96
C SER A 392 -19.65 13.30 14.64
N VAL A 393 -19.54 12.32 15.54
CA VAL A 393 -20.17 11.02 15.47
C VAL A 393 -21.18 10.93 16.61
N THR A 394 -22.44 10.67 16.28
CA THR A 394 -23.50 10.40 17.25
C THR A 394 -23.76 8.91 17.27
N LEU A 395 -23.71 8.30 18.45
CA LEU A 395 -24.04 6.89 18.66
C LEU A 395 -25.55 6.71 18.91
N GLN A 396 -26.04 5.50 18.71
CA GLN A 396 -27.44 5.12 19.01
C GLN A 396 -27.83 5.32 20.49
N SER A 397 -26.85 5.38 21.40
CA SER A 397 -27.07 5.75 22.81
C SER A 397 -27.43 7.23 23.00
N GLY A 398 -27.14 8.06 22.00
CA GLY A 398 -27.20 9.52 22.06
C GLY A 398 -25.84 10.18 22.40
N ASP A 399 -24.80 9.40 22.71
CA ASP A 399 -23.46 9.94 22.98
C ASP A 399 -22.84 10.55 21.72
N VAL A 400 -22.12 11.67 21.89
CA VAL A 400 -21.53 12.43 20.78
C VAL A 400 -20.03 12.58 20.96
N PHE A 401 -19.28 12.15 19.96
CA PHE A 401 -17.84 12.27 19.88
C PHE A 401 -17.46 13.25 18.79
N THR A 402 -16.65 14.26 19.13
CA THR A 402 -16.26 15.31 18.17
C THR A 402 -14.75 15.42 18.08
N LYS A 403 -14.26 15.53 16.84
CA LYS A 403 -12.88 15.83 16.54
C LYS A 403 -12.75 17.04 15.64
N PHE A 404 -11.92 17.99 16.06
CA PHE A 404 -11.44 19.08 15.21
C PHE A 404 -9.98 18.80 14.83
N VAL A 405 -9.72 18.80 13.53
CA VAL A 405 -8.38 18.75 12.95
C VAL A 405 -8.07 20.16 12.47
N GLU A 406 -7.07 20.80 13.10
CA GLU A 406 -6.60 22.12 12.71
C GLU A 406 -5.72 22.03 11.45
N HIS A 407 -4.76 21.12 11.45
CA HIS A 407 -3.89 20.84 10.31
C HIS A 407 -3.84 19.33 10.06
N ALA A 408 -4.43 18.88 8.96
CA ALA A 408 -4.42 17.46 8.58
C ALA A 408 -2.99 16.94 8.40
N VAL A 409 -2.76 15.67 8.72
CA VAL A 409 -1.52 14.98 8.34
C VAL A 409 -1.24 15.15 6.84
N GLY A 410 0.01 15.46 6.48
CA GLY A 410 0.43 15.79 5.12
C GLY A 410 0.11 17.21 4.67
N SER A 411 -0.37 18.09 5.54
CA SER A 411 -0.44 19.54 5.28
C SER A 411 0.91 20.24 5.53
N ARG A 412 0.99 21.56 5.28
CA ARG A 412 2.14 22.37 5.69
C ARG A 412 2.31 22.45 7.20
N GLY A 413 1.19 22.53 7.93
CA GLY A 413 1.21 22.60 9.39
C GLY A 413 1.53 21.27 10.06
N ASN A 414 1.38 20.15 9.33
CA ASN A 414 1.61 18.80 9.84
C ASN A 414 2.14 17.88 8.72
N PRO A 415 3.36 18.11 8.21
CA PRO A 415 3.91 17.34 7.10
C PRO A 415 4.16 15.89 7.49
N LEU A 416 4.13 14.95 6.53
CA LEU A 416 4.60 13.59 6.80
C LEU A 416 6.06 13.63 7.27
N SER A 417 6.40 12.84 8.28
CA SER A 417 7.79 12.56 8.62
C SER A 417 8.41 11.58 7.62
N ASP A 418 9.73 11.40 7.67
CA ASP A 418 10.41 10.41 6.84
C ASP A 418 10.01 8.97 7.23
N GLU A 419 9.69 8.73 8.51
CA GLU A 419 9.16 7.45 8.99
C GLU A 419 7.79 7.17 8.38
N LYS A 420 6.84 8.09 8.48
CA LYS A 420 5.50 7.92 7.87
C LYS A 420 5.57 7.79 6.35
N LEU A 421 6.50 8.49 5.70
CA LEU A 421 6.72 8.36 4.27
C LEU A 421 7.31 7.00 3.91
N ARG A 422 8.16 6.41 4.76
CA ARG A 422 8.62 5.02 4.59
C ARG A 422 7.50 4.01 4.84
N GLU A 423 6.76 4.15 5.93
CA GLU A 423 5.61 3.29 6.28
C GLU A 423 4.57 3.25 5.16
N LYS A 424 4.36 4.38 4.48
CA LYS A 424 3.50 4.46 3.28
C LYS A 424 3.86 3.44 2.19
N PHE A 425 5.11 2.98 2.10
CA PHE A 425 5.60 2.10 1.04
C PHE A 425 6.25 0.80 1.54
N ILE A 426 6.45 0.67 2.85
CA ILE A 426 7.06 -0.50 3.46
C ILE A 426 6.00 -1.15 4.34
N ASP A 427 5.26 -2.08 3.74
CA ASP A 427 4.56 -3.11 4.53
C ASP A 427 5.62 -4.15 4.91
N GLY A 428 6.06 -4.07 6.17
CA GLY A 428 7.02 -5.00 6.75
C GLY A 428 6.40 -6.37 6.95
N LEU A 429 7.10 -7.41 6.48
CA LEU A 429 6.76 -8.79 6.82
C LEU A 429 7.21 -9.06 8.26
N HIS A 430 6.27 -9.53 9.09
CA HIS A 430 6.57 -10.06 10.41
C HIS A 430 6.55 -11.58 10.35
N GLN A 431 7.70 -12.22 10.56
CA GLN A 431 7.81 -13.66 10.61
C GLN A 431 8.19 -14.11 12.01
N SER A 432 7.65 -15.25 12.44
CA SER A 432 8.06 -15.89 13.68
C SER A 432 9.05 -17.01 13.41
N SER A 433 10.02 -17.16 14.31
CA SER A 433 10.89 -18.34 14.32
C SER A 433 10.30 -19.39 15.25
N ILE A 434 10.04 -20.58 14.70
CA ILE A 434 9.48 -21.73 15.41
C ILE A 434 10.39 -22.17 16.57
N TYR A 435 11.70 -21.99 16.40
CA TYR A 435 12.70 -22.29 17.41
C TYR A 435 13.23 -20.99 18.01
N ASN A 436 13.37 -20.93 19.33
CA ASN A 436 13.80 -19.74 20.10
C ASN A 436 12.70 -18.66 20.36
N ALA A 437 11.45 -18.94 19.99
CA ALA A 437 10.24 -18.15 20.28
C ALA A 437 10.43 -16.63 20.13
N SER A 438 10.95 -16.19 18.99
CA SER A 438 11.22 -14.78 18.67
C SER A 438 10.62 -14.41 17.32
N ILE A 439 10.45 -13.11 17.08
CA ILE A 439 9.84 -12.58 15.85
C ILE A 439 10.90 -11.79 15.07
N ALA A 440 11.11 -12.16 13.82
CA ALA A 440 11.92 -11.40 12.87
C ALA A 440 11.06 -10.41 12.09
N VAL A 441 11.54 -9.17 11.98
CA VAL A 441 11.02 -8.16 11.06
C VAL A 441 11.97 -8.15 9.86
N TRP A 442 11.46 -8.51 8.68
CA TRP A 442 12.28 -8.67 7.49
C TRP A 442 11.76 -7.79 6.35
N ASP A 443 12.69 -7.17 5.62
CA ASP A 443 12.42 -6.39 4.43
C ASP A 443 12.60 -7.25 3.18
N PRO A 444 11.51 -7.62 2.48
CA PRO A 444 11.58 -8.47 1.30
C PRO A 444 12.24 -7.80 0.10
N TYR A 445 12.20 -6.48 0.01
CA TYR A 445 12.70 -5.74 -1.14
C TYR A 445 14.22 -5.59 -1.10
N ASN A 446 14.76 -5.44 0.11
CA ASN A 446 16.20 -5.35 0.35
C ASN A 446 16.83 -6.66 0.81
N SER A 447 16.04 -7.73 0.91
CA SER A 447 16.44 -9.04 1.43
C SER A 447 17.22 -8.94 2.75
N SER A 448 16.72 -8.13 3.70
CA SER A 448 17.48 -7.80 4.91
C SER A 448 16.65 -7.88 6.18
N LEU A 449 17.22 -8.52 7.21
CA LEU A 449 16.65 -8.56 8.56
C LEU A 449 16.74 -7.18 9.20
N GLN A 450 15.59 -6.60 9.51
CA GLN A 450 15.49 -5.27 10.12
C GLN A 450 15.60 -5.34 11.64
N ARG A 451 14.98 -6.36 12.26
CA ARG A 451 14.90 -6.48 13.72
C ARG A 451 14.57 -7.90 14.16
N ILE A 452 15.00 -8.25 15.37
CA ILE A 452 14.47 -9.41 16.12
C ILE A 452 13.78 -8.89 17.39
N ILE A 453 12.51 -9.22 17.55
CA ILE A 453 11.71 -8.92 18.74
C ILE A 453 11.78 -10.16 19.65
N SER A 454 12.34 -9.96 20.85
CA SER A 454 12.43 -11.00 21.89
C SER A 454 11.32 -10.82 22.92
N ILE A 455 10.72 -11.93 23.33
CA ILE A 455 9.64 -12.00 24.32
C ILE A 455 10.27 -12.30 25.69
N PRO A 456 10.20 -11.37 26.66
CA PRO A 456 10.86 -11.53 27.95
C PRO A 456 10.42 -12.80 28.69
N GLY A 457 11.42 -13.61 29.08
CA GLY A 457 11.21 -14.87 29.80
C GLY A 457 10.65 -16.01 28.94
N ILE A 458 10.63 -15.87 27.62
CA ILE A 458 10.21 -16.92 26.67
C ILE A 458 11.29 -17.12 25.60
N SER A 459 11.70 -16.06 24.90
CA SER A 459 12.76 -16.17 23.91
C SER A 459 14.11 -16.47 24.58
N HIS A 460 14.97 -17.21 23.89
CA HIS A 460 16.33 -17.56 24.35
C HIS A 460 16.39 -18.49 25.57
N ASN A 461 15.26 -19.07 25.98
CA ASN A 461 15.18 -19.97 27.11
C ASN A 461 15.31 -21.45 26.68
N GLY A 462 16.55 -21.88 26.46
CA GLY A 462 16.92 -23.28 26.26
C GLY A 462 17.26 -23.64 24.80
N LEU A 463 18.26 -24.51 24.65
CA LEU A 463 18.52 -25.23 23.41
C LEU A 463 17.61 -26.46 23.40
N GLU A 464 17.10 -26.83 22.22
CA GLU A 464 16.15 -27.93 22.02
C GLU A 464 16.46 -29.23 22.80
N PRO A 465 15.42 -30.04 23.12
CA PRO A 465 14.02 -29.91 22.69
C PRO A 465 13.06 -29.36 23.77
N SER A 466 13.58 -28.72 24.83
CA SER A 466 12.78 -28.32 25.99
C SER A 466 12.27 -26.86 25.99
N GLY A 467 12.63 -26.06 24.99
CA GLY A 467 12.25 -24.64 24.89
C GLY A 467 10.85 -24.42 24.30
N SER A 468 10.21 -23.30 24.69
CA SER A 468 8.94 -22.86 24.08
C SER A 468 9.10 -22.50 22.60
N ARG A 469 8.03 -22.69 21.83
CA ARG A 469 7.98 -22.43 20.38
C ARG A 469 7.03 -21.30 20.08
N LEU A 470 7.22 -20.64 18.94
CA LEU A 470 6.29 -19.61 18.47
C LEU A 470 5.69 -20.06 17.13
N SER A 471 4.37 -20.01 17.03
CA SER A 471 3.55 -20.45 15.91
C SER A 471 2.42 -19.44 15.72
N GLY A 472 1.81 -19.41 14.51
CA GLY A 472 0.70 -18.51 14.18
C GLY A 472 1.04 -17.03 14.34
N THR A 473 1.01 -16.25 13.27
CA THR A 473 1.22 -14.79 13.36
C THR A 473 0.18 -14.05 12.57
N VAL A 474 -0.48 -13.08 13.20
CA VAL A 474 -1.48 -12.22 12.55
C VAL A 474 -1.29 -10.77 12.99
N ILE A 475 -1.44 -9.84 12.05
CA ILE A 475 -1.49 -8.41 12.35
C ILE A 475 -2.96 -8.05 12.55
N ASP A 476 -3.29 -7.46 13.68
CA ASP A 476 -4.54 -6.74 13.90
C ASP A 476 -4.35 -5.29 13.41
N PRO A 477 -4.84 -4.95 12.20
CA PRO A 477 -4.65 -3.62 11.65
C PRO A 477 -5.44 -2.54 12.42
N THR A 478 -6.50 -2.93 13.14
CA THR A 478 -7.36 -1.99 13.87
C THR A 478 -6.60 -1.38 15.05
N ASN A 479 -5.81 -2.19 15.76
CA ASN A 479 -5.08 -1.74 16.94
C ASN A 479 -3.57 -1.58 16.70
N ASN A 480 -3.09 -1.82 15.48
CA ASN A 480 -1.67 -1.88 15.13
C ASN A 480 -0.86 -2.84 16.03
N VAL A 481 -1.42 -4.04 16.24
CA VAL A 481 -0.85 -5.07 17.12
C VAL A 481 -0.49 -6.30 16.28
N LEU A 482 0.75 -6.79 16.44
CA LEU A 482 1.12 -8.12 15.99
C LEU A 482 0.80 -9.13 17.09
N ALA A 483 -0.02 -10.12 16.80
CA ALA A 483 -0.31 -11.21 17.69
C ALA A 483 0.36 -12.50 17.23
N ALA A 484 0.87 -13.26 18.19
CA ALA A 484 1.57 -14.51 17.93
C ALA A 484 1.35 -15.52 19.05
N VAL A 485 1.30 -16.81 18.73
CA VAL A 485 1.12 -17.85 19.74
C VAL A 485 2.47 -18.39 20.18
N VAL A 486 2.63 -18.58 21.49
CA VAL A 486 3.74 -19.32 22.07
C VAL A 486 3.21 -20.59 22.69
N GLU A 487 3.81 -21.72 22.35
CA GLU A 487 3.34 -23.04 22.76
C GLU A 487 4.41 -23.86 23.51
N SER A 488 3.92 -24.76 24.36
CA SER A 488 4.73 -25.76 25.07
C SER A 488 5.19 -26.87 24.11
N PRO A 489 6.46 -27.31 24.15
CA PRO A 489 6.98 -28.31 23.21
C PRO A 489 6.42 -29.73 23.43
N SER A 490 5.77 -30.01 24.58
CA SER A 490 5.37 -31.36 25.00
C SER A 490 4.52 -32.11 23.98
N PHE A 491 3.59 -31.46 23.29
CA PHE A 491 2.66 -32.18 22.42
C PHE A 491 3.33 -32.71 21.14
N PHE A 492 4.33 -31.99 20.60
CA PHE A 492 5.10 -32.45 19.44
C PHE A 492 5.94 -33.67 19.80
N LEU A 493 6.60 -33.63 20.96
CA LEU A 493 7.47 -34.73 21.42
C LEU A 493 6.69 -35.99 21.76
N THR A 494 5.44 -35.83 22.18
CA THR A 494 4.63 -36.93 22.70
C THR A 494 3.45 -37.31 21.80
N ALA A 495 3.28 -36.66 20.65
CA ALA A 495 2.16 -36.84 19.73
C ALA A 495 0.79 -36.79 20.45
N GLY A 496 0.58 -35.73 21.24
CA GLY A 496 -0.68 -35.51 21.97
C GLY A 496 -0.89 -36.35 23.25
N ASN A 497 0.11 -37.16 23.67
CA ASN A 497 0.05 -37.83 24.97
C ASN A 497 0.14 -36.84 26.13
N ASP A 498 1.07 -35.88 26.03
CA ASP A 498 1.21 -34.75 26.94
C ASP A 498 0.96 -33.44 26.19
N VAL A 499 -0.07 -32.73 26.59
CA VAL A 499 -0.41 -31.38 26.09
C VAL A 499 -0.30 -30.32 27.18
N SER A 500 0.34 -30.69 28.31
CA SER A 500 0.57 -29.79 29.43
C SER A 500 1.68 -28.77 29.14
N GLY A 501 1.80 -27.79 30.04
CA GLY A 501 2.72 -26.67 29.91
C GLY A 501 2.02 -25.36 29.59
N ASP A 502 2.76 -24.27 29.75
CA ASP A 502 2.24 -22.93 29.55
C ASP A 502 2.23 -22.57 28.06
N ASN A 503 1.08 -22.13 27.58
CA ASN A 503 0.86 -21.59 26.25
C ASN A 503 0.39 -20.14 26.39
N PHE A 504 0.87 -19.26 25.52
CA PHE A 504 0.57 -17.84 25.59
C PHE A 504 0.11 -17.31 24.24
N LEU A 505 -0.82 -16.37 24.25
CA LEU A 505 -0.93 -15.39 23.17
C LEU A 505 -0.03 -14.21 23.53
N VAL A 506 0.85 -13.83 22.62
CA VAL A 506 1.74 -12.69 22.76
C VAL A 506 1.28 -11.60 21.81
N LYS A 507 1.02 -10.42 22.36
CA LYS A 507 0.70 -9.21 21.60
C LYS A 507 1.92 -8.29 21.62
N VAL A 508 2.30 -7.77 20.46
CA VAL A 508 3.36 -6.79 20.28
C VAL A 508 2.73 -5.54 19.70
N ASP A 509 2.77 -4.44 20.44
CA ASP A 509 2.39 -3.13 19.93
C ASP A 509 3.42 -2.72 18.87
N LEU A 510 3.00 -2.50 17.63
CA LEU A 510 3.94 -2.23 16.53
C LEU A 510 4.50 -0.79 16.55
N ASN A 511 3.91 0.12 17.33
CA ASN A 511 4.44 1.48 17.50
C ASN A 511 5.58 1.52 18.52
N THR A 512 5.43 0.77 19.62
CA THR A 512 6.33 0.83 20.78
C THR A 512 7.20 -0.42 20.94
N PHE A 513 6.85 -1.51 20.26
CA PHE A 513 7.40 -2.86 20.42
C PHE A 513 7.23 -3.44 21.82
N ALA A 514 6.31 -2.88 22.62
CA ALA A 514 5.99 -3.43 23.93
C ALA A 514 5.27 -4.78 23.77
N THR A 515 5.74 -5.78 24.51
CA THR A 515 5.17 -7.14 24.47
C THR A 515 4.25 -7.38 25.66
N LYS A 516 3.06 -7.93 25.41
CA LYS A 516 2.11 -8.40 26.43
C LYS A 516 1.87 -9.90 26.25
N LYS A 517 1.85 -10.64 27.36
CA LYS A 517 1.63 -12.09 27.39
C LYS A 517 0.28 -12.41 28.03
N ILE A 518 -0.48 -13.30 27.40
CA ILE A 518 -1.81 -13.72 27.84
C ILE A 518 -1.78 -15.24 27.98
N ASN A 519 -1.97 -15.76 29.19
CA ASN A 519 -1.88 -17.21 29.45
C ASN A 519 -3.13 -17.94 28.96
N LEU A 520 -2.97 -18.80 27.94
CA LEU A 520 -4.04 -19.62 27.38
C LEU A 520 -4.30 -20.86 28.23
N THR A 521 -3.25 -21.45 28.80
CA THR A 521 -3.31 -22.66 29.64
C THR A 521 -4.16 -22.45 30.90
N ALA A 522 -4.19 -21.25 31.47
CA ALA A 522 -5.00 -20.93 32.64
C ALA A 522 -6.50 -21.22 32.45
N THR A 523 -7.01 -20.99 31.23
CA THR A 523 -8.41 -21.27 30.87
C THR A 523 -8.65 -22.73 30.53
N THR A 524 -7.70 -23.39 29.87
CA THR A 524 -7.83 -24.79 29.47
C THR A 524 -7.51 -25.79 30.57
N LYS A 525 -6.85 -25.34 31.65
CA LYS A 525 -6.33 -26.16 32.75
C LYS A 525 -5.44 -27.31 32.24
N GLY A 526 -4.69 -27.07 31.16
CA GLY A 526 -3.81 -28.07 30.54
C GLY A 526 -4.54 -29.24 29.87
N LYS A 527 -5.84 -29.11 29.59
CA LYS A 527 -6.62 -30.15 28.88
C LYS A 527 -6.51 -30.07 27.35
N TYR A 528 -6.10 -28.91 26.84
CA TYR A 528 -5.98 -28.59 25.42
C TYR A 528 -4.61 -27.96 25.17
N GLY A 529 -3.99 -28.29 24.04
CA GLY A 529 -2.71 -27.75 23.60
C GLY A 529 -2.55 -27.85 22.08
N ALA A 530 -1.31 -27.70 21.60
CA ALA A 530 -1.00 -27.50 20.18
C ALA A 530 -1.69 -26.28 19.62
N PHE A 531 -1.39 -25.10 20.19
CA PHE A 531 -1.94 -23.86 19.68
C PHE A 531 -1.10 -23.40 18.49
N LEU A 532 -1.48 -23.84 17.29
CA LEU A 532 -0.62 -23.79 16.11
C LEU A 532 -0.87 -22.56 15.22
N ASP A 533 -2.06 -21.97 15.31
CA ASP A 533 -2.50 -20.91 14.41
C ASP A 533 -3.51 -19.96 15.08
N LEU A 534 -3.68 -18.77 14.52
CA LEU A 534 -4.66 -17.80 14.99
C LEU A 534 -5.10 -16.85 13.86
N ASP A 535 -6.30 -16.29 14.00
CA ASP A 535 -6.75 -15.18 13.17
C ASP A 535 -7.56 -14.16 13.99
N ASN A 536 -7.67 -12.95 13.45
CA ASN A 536 -8.42 -11.84 14.01
C ASN A 536 -9.92 -12.11 13.96
N GLY A 537 -10.64 -11.63 14.97
CA GLY A 537 -12.08 -11.45 14.95
C GLY A 537 -12.50 -10.13 14.29
N LEU A 538 -13.76 -9.74 14.53
CA LEU A 538 -14.35 -8.52 13.96
C LEU A 538 -14.17 -7.27 14.84
N SER A 539 -13.67 -7.41 16.06
CA SER A 539 -13.65 -6.33 17.06
C SER A 539 -12.39 -6.38 17.94
N GLY A 540 -11.22 -6.64 17.34
CA GLY A 540 -9.95 -6.76 18.07
C GLY A 540 -9.80 -8.05 18.90
N ASP A 541 -10.70 -9.02 18.69
CA ASP A 541 -10.58 -10.36 19.28
C ASP A 541 -9.59 -11.20 18.49
N PHE A 542 -9.04 -12.25 19.11
CA PHE A 542 -8.24 -13.29 18.46
C PHE A 542 -8.87 -14.66 18.68
N TYR A 543 -8.90 -15.48 17.63
CA TYR A 543 -9.33 -16.86 17.69
C TYR A 543 -8.12 -17.76 17.50
N VAL A 544 -7.73 -18.45 18.58
CA VAL A 544 -6.54 -19.29 18.63
C VAL A 544 -6.95 -20.75 18.48
N ASN A 545 -6.48 -21.39 17.41
CA ASN A 545 -6.70 -22.81 17.12
C ASN A 545 -5.87 -23.67 18.08
N GLY A 546 -6.44 -24.78 18.58
CA GLY A 546 -5.73 -25.83 19.31
C GLY A 546 -5.98 -27.22 18.72
N GLY A 547 -4.91 -27.99 18.49
CA GLY A 547 -4.97 -29.28 17.79
C GLY A 547 -5.30 -30.50 18.65
N TYR A 548 -4.97 -30.52 19.95
CA TYR A 548 -5.10 -31.72 20.81
C TYR A 548 -5.94 -31.50 22.09
N PRO A 549 -7.19 -32.03 22.14
CA PRO A 549 -8.03 -32.29 20.96
C PRO A 549 -8.46 -30.97 20.28
N ALA A 550 -9.20 -31.05 19.19
CA ALA A 550 -9.74 -29.88 18.48
C ALA A 550 -10.34 -28.84 19.44
N SER A 551 -9.84 -27.61 19.37
CA SER A 551 -10.32 -26.49 20.15
C SER A 551 -10.08 -25.15 19.46
N ILE A 552 -10.85 -24.15 19.85
CA ILE A 552 -10.66 -22.75 19.49
C ILE A 552 -10.90 -21.93 20.77
N LEU A 553 -9.92 -21.12 21.15
CA LEU A 553 -10.05 -20.15 22.22
C LEU A 553 -10.30 -18.76 21.64
N ARG A 554 -11.22 -18.00 22.23
CA ARG A 554 -11.38 -16.57 21.95
C ARG A 554 -10.63 -15.79 23.02
N VAL A 555 -9.73 -14.92 22.60
CA VAL A 555 -9.14 -13.87 23.42
C VAL A 555 -9.82 -12.57 23.01
N ASP A 556 -10.63 -12.00 23.90
CA ASP A 556 -11.35 -10.76 23.56
C ASP A 556 -10.44 -9.53 23.57
N CYS A 557 -10.98 -8.39 23.12
CA CYS A 557 -10.27 -7.10 23.13
C CYS A 557 -9.78 -6.64 24.53
N LYS A 558 -10.30 -7.22 25.61
CA LYS A 558 -9.89 -6.97 27.00
C LYS A 558 -8.93 -8.06 27.53
N ASP A 559 -8.39 -8.88 26.63
CA ASP A 559 -7.46 -9.99 26.90
C ASP A 559 -8.05 -11.12 27.74
N LYS A 560 -9.38 -11.22 27.83
CA LYS A 560 -10.03 -12.33 28.52
C LYS A 560 -10.09 -13.54 27.60
N VAL A 561 -9.53 -14.64 28.06
CA VAL A 561 -9.52 -15.92 27.36
C VAL A 561 -10.78 -16.72 27.70
N SER A 562 -11.51 -17.19 26.69
CA SER A 562 -12.69 -18.02 26.84
C SER A 562 -12.77 -19.14 25.79
N PRO A 563 -13.34 -20.31 26.11
CA PRO A 563 -13.57 -21.36 25.11
C PRO A 563 -14.60 -20.90 24.06
N PHE A 564 -14.18 -20.86 22.79
CA PHE A 564 -15.10 -20.67 21.67
C PHE A 564 -15.66 -22.02 21.20
N TYR A 565 -14.75 -22.98 20.96
CA TYR A 565 -15.07 -24.38 20.73
C TYR A 565 -14.07 -25.26 21.47
N VAL A 566 -14.54 -26.35 22.06
CA VAL A 566 -13.67 -27.36 22.66
C VAL A 566 -14.29 -28.72 22.44
N HIS A 567 -13.53 -29.65 21.87
CA HIS A 567 -13.93 -31.05 21.82
C HIS A 567 -13.79 -31.67 23.23
N GLU A 568 -14.62 -32.66 23.55
CA GLU A 568 -14.45 -33.39 24.82
C GLU A 568 -13.07 -34.07 24.88
N PRO A 569 -12.30 -33.91 25.97
CA PRO A 569 -11.00 -34.53 26.10
C PRO A 569 -11.11 -36.05 26.17
N THR A 570 -10.32 -36.75 25.35
CA THR A 570 -10.18 -38.20 25.40
C THR A 570 -8.98 -38.61 26.25
N THR A 571 -8.90 -39.89 26.62
CA THR A 571 -7.69 -40.46 27.23
C THR A 571 -6.52 -40.35 26.25
N PRO A 572 -5.30 -40.02 26.71
CA PRO A 572 -4.09 -40.04 25.90
C PRO A 572 -3.90 -41.38 25.14
N PRO A 573 -3.40 -41.37 23.89
CA PRO A 573 -3.10 -40.18 23.08
C PRO A 573 -4.38 -39.48 22.60
N ARG A 574 -4.41 -38.15 22.68
CA ARG A 574 -5.52 -37.33 22.18
C ARG A 574 -5.47 -37.31 20.64
N ALA A 575 -6.63 -37.38 19.99
CA ALA A 575 -6.69 -37.25 18.54
C ALA A 575 -6.34 -35.81 18.11
N PHE A 576 -5.55 -35.68 17.04
CA PHE A 576 -5.31 -34.39 16.41
C PHE A 576 -6.56 -33.98 15.63
N GLY A 577 -6.98 -32.73 15.80
CA GLY A 577 -8.18 -32.21 15.15
C GLY A 577 -7.87 -31.06 14.23
N PHE A 578 -7.80 -29.85 14.79
CA PHE A 578 -7.66 -28.64 13.96
C PHE A 578 -6.20 -28.28 13.69
N GLY A 579 -5.85 -28.11 12.41
CA GLY A 579 -4.48 -27.80 11.96
C GLY A 579 -4.20 -26.31 11.73
N GLY A 580 -5.20 -25.56 11.28
CA GLY A 580 -5.11 -24.11 11.04
C GLY A 580 -6.46 -23.41 11.14
N VAL A 581 -6.45 -22.08 11.12
CA VAL A 581 -7.67 -21.26 11.18
C VAL A 581 -7.52 -20.01 10.34
N VAL A 582 -8.57 -19.62 9.61
CA VAL A 582 -8.63 -18.35 8.88
C VAL A 582 -10.03 -17.76 8.96
N ARG A 583 -10.13 -16.44 9.09
CA ARG A 583 -11.41 -15.72 9.09
C ARG A 583 -11.80 -15.31 7.68
N PHE A 584 -13.04 -15.59 7.32
CA PHE A 584 -13.71 -15.07 6.14
C PHE A 584 -15.03 -14.41 6.53
N GLY A 585 -15.08 -13.08 6.52
CA GLY A 585 -16.25 -12.33 6.98
C GLY A 585 -16.59 -12.66 8.44
N HIS A 586 -17.76 -13.25 8.67
CA HIS A 586 -18.23 -13.73 9.97
C HIS A 586 -17.92 -15.20 10.25
N ASP A 587 -17.30 -15.91 9.31
CA ASP A 587 -16.96 -17.33 9.46
C ASP A 587 -15.49 -17.51 9.84
N LEU A 588 -15.20 -18.42 10.76
CA LEU A 588 -13.88 -18.99 11.01
C LEU A 588 -13.83 -20.33 10.30
N ILE A 589 -12.96 -20.46 9.30
CA ILE A 589 -12.72 -21.70 8.58
C ILE A 589 -11.53 -22.41 9.23
N VAL A 590 -11.66 -23.70 9.46
CA VAL A 590 -10.62 -24.56 10.03
C VAL A 590 -10.41 -25.79 9.16
N SER A 591 -9.18 -26.30 9.16
CA SER A 591 -8.88 -27.65 8.69
C SER A 591 -9.14 -28.64 9.81
N ASP A 592 -9.91 -29.71 9.55
CA ASP A 592 -10.19 -30.78 10.50
C ASP A 592 -9.57 -32.09 10.00
N ASP A 593 -8.37 -32.39 10.49
CA ASP A 593 -7.63 -33.61 10.16
C ASP A 593 -8.29 -34.89 10.70
N ALA A 594 -9.11 -34.78 11.75
CA ALA A 594 -9.85 -35.94 12.27
C ALA A 594 -10.97 -36.37 11.30
N GLN A 595 -11.48 -35.44 10.49
CA GLN A 595 -12.53 -35.68 9.51
C GLN A 595 -12.04 -35.62 8.05
N ASN A 596 -10.79 -35.20 7.81
CA ASN A 596 -10.24 -34.90 6.48
C ASN A 596 -11.12 -33.89 5.70
N GLN A 597 -11.62 -32.86 6.41
CA GLN A 597 -12.57 -31.88 5.86
C GLN A 597 -12.25 -30.45 6.31
N LEU A 598 -12.64 -29.48 5.50
CA LEU A 598 -12.77 -28.10 5.97
C LEU A 598 -14.07 -27.97 6.76
N ALA A 599 -14.05 -27.22 7.85
CA ALA A 599 -15.23 -26.87 8.61
C ALA A 599 -15.25 -25.38 8.90
N LYS A 600 -16.42 -24.86 9.28
CA LYS A 600 -16.55 -23.47 9.70
C LYS A 600 -17.40 -23.26 10.93
N PHE A 601 -17.13 -22.15 11.60
CA PHE A 601 -17.91 -21.62 12.71
C PHE A 601 -18.36 -20.20 12.37
N THR A 602 -19.63 -19.88 12.59
CA THR A 602 -20.11 -18.50 12.41
C THR A 602 -20.01 -17.74 13.72
N ILE A 603 -19.16 -16.71 13.74
CA ILE A 603 -18.94 -15.81 14.88
C ILE A 603 -20.25 -15.11 15.23
N GLY A 604 -20.61 -15.12 16.52
CA GLY A 604 -21.82 -14.48 17.04
C GLY A 604 -23.11 -15.29 16.91
N SER A 605 -23.12 -16.42 16.19
CA SER A 605 -24.34 -17.19 15.89
C SER A 605 -24.93 -17.98 17.07
N GLY A 606 -24.30 -17.97 18.26
CA GLY A 606 -24.69 -18.80 19.41
C GLY A 606 -24.45 -20.31 19.21
N HIS A 607 -24.46 -20.79 17.97
CA HIS A 607 -24.02 -22.10 17.53
C HIS A 607 -22.50 -22.20 17.63
N LYS A 608 -22.03 -23.15 18.43
CA LYS A 608 -20.59 -23.39 18.68
C LYS A 608 -20.09 -24.69 18.08
N SER A 609 -20.89 -25.40 17.28
CA SER A 609 -20.47 -26.64 16.62
C SER A 609 -19.96 -26.36 15.21
N PRO A 610 -18.93 -27.08 14.75
CA PRO A 610 -18.41 -26.93 13.39
C PRO A 610 -19.46 -27.35 12.36
N VAL A 611 -19.60 -26.56 11.31
CA VAL A 611 -20.36 -26.93 10.10
C VAL A 611 -19.37 -27.36 9.03
N VAL A 612 -19.44 -28.63 8.62
CA VAL A 612 -18.59 -29.16 7.54
C VAL A 612 -18.85 -28.37 6.26
N ILE A 613 -17.78 -27.97 5.56
CA ILE A 613 -17.83 -27.38 4.23
C ILE A 613 -17.70 -28.54 3.22
N PRO A 614 -18.77 -28.93 2.52
CA PRO A 614 -18.71 -30.04 1.59
C PRO A 614 -17.75 -29.76 0.44
N GLN A 615 -16.96 -30.78 0.08
CA GLN A 615 -16.03 -30.72 -1.03
C GLN A 615 -16.68 -31.22 -2.32
N THR A 616 -16.72 -30.38 -3.35
CA THR A 616 -17.25 -30.72 -4.69
C THR A 616 -16.23 -31.48 -5.55
N ASN A 617 -14.94 -31.39 -5.21
CA ASN A 617 -13.87 -32.25 -5.68
C ASN A 617 -13.11 -32.67 -4.42
N TYR A 618 -13.35 -33.90 -3.95
CA TYR A 618 -12.87 -34.36 -2.64
C TYR A 618 -11.36 -34.54 -2.63
N HIS A 619 -10.69 -33.88 -1.69
CA HIS A 619 -9.28 -34.08 -1.37
C HIS A 619 -9.15 -34.63 0.05
N ASN A 620 -8.51 -35.79 0.16
CA ASN A 620 -8.29 -36.47 1.42
C ASN A 620 -6.98 -35.98 2.05
N PHE A 621 -6.99 -34.79 2.63
CA PHE A 621 -5.79 -34.21 3.21
C PHE A 621 -5.50 -34.78 4.60
N SER A 622 -4.22 -34.81 4.96
CA SER A 622 -3.73 -35.16 6.29
C SER A 622 -2.51 -34.32 6.64
N GLY A 623 -2.35 -33.95 7.90
CA GLY A 623 -1.26 -33.07 8.32
C GLY A 623 -1.50 -31.64 7.83
N ALA A 624 -2.75 -31.17 7.90
CA ALA A 624 -3.06 -29.79 7.58
C ALA A 624 -2.44 -28.85 8.62
N GLY A 625 -1.91 -27.74 8.13
CA GLY A 625 -1.36 -26.67 8.95
C GLY A 625 -2.12 -25.37 8.73
N SER A 626 -1.38 -24.25 8.75
CA SER A 626 -1.94 -22.90 8.63
C SER A 626 -2.81 -22.72 7.39
N LEU A 627 -3.85 -21.90 7.55
CA LEU A 627 -4.75 -21.52 6.48
C LEU A 627 -4.54 -20.06 6.07
N SER A 628 -4.75 -19.75 4.79
CA SER A 628 -4.80 -18.37 4.32
C SER A 628 -5.84 -18.21 3.22
N ILE A 629 -6.49 -17.04 3.19
CA ILE A 629 -7.41 -16.63 2.12
C ILE A 629 -6.86 -15.31 1.55
N PRO A 630 -6.04 -15.37 0.49
CA PRO A 630 -5.43 -14.17 -0.05
C PRO A 630 -6.46 -13.20 -0.65
N ARG A 631 -6.30 -11.91 -0.36
CA ARG A 631 -7.21 -10.83 -0.81
C ARG A 631 -7.20 -10.68 -2.32
N ARG A 632 -6.06 -10.91 -2.99
CA ARG A 632 -5.90 -10.94 -4.44
C ARG A 632 -7.01 -11.72 -5.17
N TYR A 633 -7.52 -12.78 -4.56
CA TYR A 633 -8.53 -13.63 -5.18
C TYR A 633 -9.96 -13.32 -4.73
N GLY A 634 -10.20 -12.14 -4.13
CA GLY A 634 -11.52 -11.68 -3.67
C GLY A 634 -12.18 -12.66 -2.70
N GLY A 635 -11.39 -13.31 -1.84
CA GLY A 635 -11.87 -14.29 -0.87
C GLY A 635 -12.32 -15.64 -1.44
N LYS A 636 -12.09 -15.89 -2.73
CA LYS A 636 -12.56 -17.12 -3.42
C LYS A 636 -11.56 -18.27 -3.38
N VAL A 637 -10.34 -18.04 -2.89
CA VAL A 637 -9.25 -19.02 -2.88
C VAL A 637 -8.73 -19.17 -1.46
N LEU A 638 -8.51 -20.41 -1.04
CA LEU A 638 -7.92 -20.77 0.25
C LEU A 638 -6.69 -21.63 -0.03
N LEU A 639 -5.58 -21.26 0.61
CA LEU A 639 -4.34 -22.02 0.59
C LEU A 639 -4.19 -22.66 1.97
N MET A 640 -4.13 -24.00 1.98
CA MET A 640 -3.92 -24.79 3.17
C MET A 640 -2.55 -25.44 3.08
N VAL A 641 -1.72 -25.23 4.10
CA VAL A 641 -0.46 -25.95 4.24
C VAL A 641 -0.78 -27.41 4.49
N GLU A 642 -0.11 -28.32 3.78
CA GLU A 642 -0.30 -29.75 3.94
C GLU A 642 1.03 -30.50 3.82
N ASP A 643 1.25 -31.40 4.79
CA ASP A 643 2.33 -32.37 4.78
C ASP A 643 1.86 -33.71 4.20
N VAL A 644 2.12 -33.93 2.91
CA VAL A 644 1.70 -35.14 2.21
C VAL A 644 2.65 -36.28 2.57
N THR A 645 2.28 -37.02 3.61
CA THR A 645 3.07 -38.14 4.17
C THR A 645 3.44 -39.21 3.15
N ALA A 646 2.55 -39.52 2.20
CA ALA A 646 2.75 -40.57 1.18
C ALA A 646 3.88 -40.25 0.19
N THR A 647 4.07 -38.98 -0.15
CA THR A 647 5.09 -38.49 -1.07
C THR A 647 6.24 -37.81 -0.35
N ASN A 648 6.14 -37.64 0.98
CA ASN A 648 7.09 -36.90 1.79
C ASN A 648 7.31 -35.47 1.24
N THR A 649 6.23 -34.80 0.82
CA THR A 649 6.24 -33.45 0.24
C THR A 649 5.40 -32.49 1.06
N THR A 650 5.90 -31.27 1.28
CA THR A 650 5.14 -30.17 1.91
C THR A 650 4.80 -29.11 0.87
N GLY A 651 3.59 -28.57 0.95
CA GLY A 651 3.14 -27.55 0.02
C GLY A 651 1.78 -26.99 0.40
N PHE A 652 1.07 -26.51 -0.62
CA PHE A 652 -0.23 -25.88 -0.46
C PHE A 652 -1.28 -26.64 -1.24
N SER A 653 -2.27 -27.15 -0.52
CA SER A 653 -3.53 -27.54 -1.12
C SER A 653 -4.36 -26.31 -1.41
N VAL A 654 -4.71 -26.15 -2.69
CA VAL A 654 -5.44 -24.99 -3.20
C VAL A 654 -6.91 -25.33 -3.33
N PHE A 655 -7.74 -24.64 -2.56
CA PHE A 655 -9.19 -24.74 -2.63
C PHE A 655 -9.79 -23.46 -3.21
N SER A 656 -10.95 -23.60 -3.84
CA SER A 656 -11.77 -22.44 -4.22
C SER A 656 -13.21 -22.57 -3.76
N SER A 657 -13.88 -21.44 -3.64
CA SER A 657 -15.32 -21.36 -3.39
C SER A 657 -15.97 -20.30 -4.28
N LYS A 658 -17.22 -20.58 -4.69
CA LYS A 658 -18.07 -19.65 -5.45
C LYS A 658 -19.27 -19.15 -4.64
N ASP A 659 -19.44 -19.65 -3.42
CA ASP A 659 -20.68 -19.52 -2.64
C ASP A 659 -20.40 -19.11 -1.18
N SER A 660 -19.35 -18.32 -0.98
CA SER A 660 -18.92 -17.85 0.35
C SER A 660 -18.61 -19.00 1.31
N TRP A 661 -17.80 -19.96 0.82
CA TRP A 661 -17.37 -21.14 1.58
C TRP A 661 -18.54 -21.94 2.16
N LYS A 662 -19.65 -22.04 1.40
CA LYS A 662 -20.67 -23.06 1.65
C LYS A 662 -20.24 -24.38 1.04
N THR A 663 -19.50 -24.35 -0.06
CA THR A 663 -18.79 -25.48 -0.64
C THR A 663 -17.34 -25.10 -0.93
N ALA A 664 -16.47 -26.11 -0.93
CA ALA A 664 -15.08 -26.00 -1.35
C ALA A 664 -14.83 -26.89 -2.55
N ARG A 665 -13.95 -26.46 -3.46
CA ARG A 665 -13.47 -27.27 -4.59
C ARG A 665 -11.96 -27.32 -4.52
N PHE A 666 -11.39 -28.50 -4.31
CA PHE A 666 -9.96 -28.71 -4.45
C PHE A 666 -9.53 -28.53 -5.91
N LEU A 667 -8.47 -27.76 -6.12
CA LEU A 667 -7.96 -27.39 -7.45
C LEU A 667 -6.63 -28.08 -7.79
N GLY A 668 -5.84 -28.42 -6.78
CA GLY A 668 -4.53 -29.02 -6.92
C GLY A 668 -3.60 -28.68 -5.76
N PHE A 669 -2.40 -29.23 -5.82
CA PHE A 669 -1.34 -29.05 -4.83
C PHE A 669 -0.15 -28.32 -5.44
N ILE A 670 0.41 -27.35 -4.70
CA ILE A 670 1.63 -26.62 -5.08
C ILE A 670 2.74 -27.00 -4.12
N GLU A 671 3.78 -27.65 -4.61
CA GLU A 671 4.96 -28.00 -3.80
C GLU A 671 5.74 -26.75 -3.37
N SER A 672 5.98 -26.62 -2.06
CA SER A 672 6.75 -25.50 -1.50
C SER A 672 8.25 -25.63 -1.76
N ILE A 673 8.81 -26.86 -1.81
CA ILE A 673 10.25 -27.15 -1.95
C ILE A 673 10.51 -28.25 -2.98
N ASP A 674 11.51 -28.08 -3.86
CA ASP A 674 12.08 -29.15 -4.67
C ASP A 674 13.19 -29.86 -3.86
N LYS A 675 12.93 -31.08 -3.36
CA LYS A 675 13.92 -31.87 -2.60
C LYS A 675 15.18 -32.22 -3.41
N LYS A 676 15.23 -32.01 -4.74
CA LYS A 676 16.48 -32.14 -5.52
C LYS A 676 17.49 -31.05 -5.18
N LEU A 677 17.04 -29.89 -4.70
CA LEU A 677 17.90 -28.81 -4.25
C LEU A 677 18.31 -28.99 -2.77
N GLU A 678 17.51 -29.71 -1.97
CA GLU A 678 17.70 -29.86 -0.51
C GLU A 678 17.37 -31.28 0.03
N PRO A 679 18.28 -32.24 -0.14
CA PRO A 679 18.06 -33.63 0.27
C PRO A 679 18.11 -33.87 1.79
N HIS A 680 18.44 -32.86 2.60
CA HIS A 680 18.72 -33.02 4.04
C HIS A 680 17.78 -32.23 4.97
N SER A 681 16.78 -31.50 4.47
CA SER A 681 15.81 -30.82 5.35
C SER A 681 14.77 -31.82 5.88
N PRO A 682 14.75 -32.12 7.20
CA PRO A 682 13.92 -33.18 7.76
C PRO A 682 12.46 -32.76 7.99
N MET A 683 12.17 -31.46 7.97
CA MET A 683 10.84 -30.89 8.20
C MET A 683 10.70 -29.58 7.43
N SER A 684 9.72 -29.51 6.54
CA SER A 684 9.37 -28.28 5.84
C SER A 684 8.07 -27.80 6.46
N LEU A 685 8.07 -26.67 7.16
CA LEU A 685 6.82 -25.98 7.49
C LEU A 685 6.72 -24.80 6.54
N ALA A 686 5.70 -24.83 5.69
CA ALA A 686 5.41 -23.76 4.76
C ALA A 686 4.34 -22.84 5.37
N SER A 687 4.35 -21.56 5.01
CA SER A 687 3.23 -20.64 5.25
C SER A 687 3.07 -19.75 4.03
N ALA A 688 1.82 -19.38 3.71
CA ALA A 688 1.53 -18.50 2.58
C ALA A 688 1.29 -17.08 3.08
N HIS A 689 2.00 -16.12 2.50
CA HIS A 689 1.89 -14.71 2.82
C HIS A 689 1.57 -13.92 1.56
N GLU A 690 0.54 -13.09 1.62
CA GLU A 690 0.24 -12.12 0.57
C GLU A 690 1.06 -10.85 0.81
N LEU A 691 1.88 -10.47 -0.18
CA LEU A 691 2.68 -9.24 -0.19
C LEU A 691 2.36 -8.46 -1.46
N GLY A 692 1.75 -7.29 -1.29
CA GLY A 692 1.19 -6.52 -2.40
C GLY A 692 0.21 -7.38 -3.20
N ASP A 693 0.58 -7.71 -4.43
CA ASP A 693 -0.23 -8.50 -5.35
C ASP A 693 0.29 -9.94 -5.52
N ARG A 694 1.22 -10.41 -4.69
CA ARG A 694 1.84 -11.74 -4.83
C ARG A 694 1.62 -12.58 -3.59
N ILE A 695 1.59 -13.90 -3.81
CA ILE A 695 1.60 -14.92 -2.77
C ILE A 695 2.99 -15.51 -2.69
N TYR A 696 3.61 -15.39 -1.53
CA TYR A 696 4.89 -15.98 -1.23
C TYR A 696 4.70 -17.15 -0.27
N SER A 697 5.32 -18.28 -0.62
CA SER A 697 5.61 -19.33 0.34
C SER A 697 6.85 -18.92 1.12
N SER A 698 6.75 -18.93 2.44
CA SER A 698 7.93 -19.01 3.29
C SER A 698 8.21 -20.46 3.62
N THR A 699 9.49 -20.81 3.68
CA THR A 699 10.00 -22.10 4.15
C THR A 699 10.99 -21.84 5.28
N LEU A 700 11.30 -22.87 6.08
CA LEU A 700 12.22 -22.72 7.20
C LEU A 700 13.67 -22.62 6.70
N PHE A 701 14.25 -21.41 6.75
CA PHE A 701 15.68 -21.01 6.79
C PHE A 701 16.74 -21.81 5.99
N TYR A 702 17.62 -21.11 5.24
CA TYR A 702 18.54 -21.73 4.25
C TYR A 702 20.06 -21.63 4.51
N ASP A 703 20.55 -21.42 5.74
CA ASP A 703 22.01 -21.46 5.96
C ASP A 703 22.50 -22.86 6.37
N ASN A 704 23.43 -23.42 5.58
CA ASN A 704 24.08 -24.72 5.78
C ASN A 704 24.97 -24.79 7.04
N LYS A 705 25.03 -23.73 7.86
CA LYS A 705 26.04 -23.56 8.92
C LYS A 705 25.54 -23.78 10.35
N VAL A 706 24.26 -24.03 10.59
CA VAL A 706 23.74 -24.26 11.95
C VAL A 706 22.65 -25.34 11.92
N ASP A 707 22.69 -26.23 12.91
CA ASP A 707 21.65 -27.25 13.18
C ASP A 707 20.23 -26.71 12.89
N PRO A 708 19.40 -27.40 12.09
CA PRO A 708 18.03 -26.99 11.74
C PRO A 708 17.18 -26.54 12.94
N ALA A 709 17.43 -27.10 14.13
CA ALA A 709 16.75 -26.80 15.40
C ALA A 709 17.18 -25.49 16.09
N MET A 710 18.14 -24.75 15.53
CA MET A 710 18.70 -23.54 16.11
C MET A 710 18.42 -22.31 15.24
N ALA A 711 17.79 -21.27 15.79
CA ALA A 711 17.64 -19.98 15.09
C ALA A 711 19.00 -19.34 14.73
N GLY A 712 20.04 -19.59 15.54
CA GLY A 712 21.42 -19.19 15.25
C GLY A 712 21.63 -17.71 14.92
N ASN A 713 22.70 -17.42 14.18
CA ASN A 713 23.03 -16.12 13.58
C ASN A 713 22.52 -16.01 12.13
N ARG A 714 21.40 -16.68 11.81
CA ARG A 714 20.86 -16.77 10.44
C ARG A 714 20.39 -15.39 9.95
N THR A 715 20.80 -15.00 8.75
CA THR A 715 20.47 -13.68 8.15
C THR A 715 19.64 -13.76 6.88
N ASP A 716 19.29 -14.98 6.42
CA ASP A 716 18.61 -15.19 5.13
C ASP A 716 17.25 -15.89 5.31
N PHE A 717 16.24 -15.33 4.66
CA PHE A 717 14.85 -15.81 4.63
C PHE A 717 14.46 -15.96 3.17
N SER A 718 14.37 -17.20 2.66
CA SER A 718 13.90 -17.36 1.28
C SER A 718 12.37 -17.35 1.24
N LEU A 719 11.84 -16.31 0.64
CA LEU A 719 10.48 -16.28 0.14
C LEU A 719 10.47 -16.80 -1.30
N ARG A 720 9.61 -17.78 -1.56
CA ARG A 720 9.35 -18.26 -2.91
C ARG A 720 8.01 -17.73 -3.38
N ASP A 721 8.02 -16.94 -4.44
CA ASP A 721 6.78 -16.53 -5.09
C ASP A 721 6.07 -17.77 -5.69
N ILE A 722 4.87 -18.07 -5.18
CA ILE A 722 4.02 -19.16 -5.65
C ILE A 722 2.79 -18.65 -6.43
N THR A 723 2.67 -17.34 -6.64
CA THR A 723 1.50 -16.70 -7.27
C THR A 723 1.19 -17.30 -8.62
N ASP A 724 2.21 -17.45 -9.48
CA ASP A 724 2.01 -17.94 -10.84
C ASP A 724 1.59 -19.42 -10.87
N SER A 725 1.99 -20.20 -9.86
CA SER A 725 1.53 -21.58 -9.69
C SER A 725 0.06 -21.62 -9.25
N VAL A 726 -0.36 -20.73 -8.34
CA VAL A 726 -1.76 -20.58 -7.94
C VAL A 726 -2.62 -20.12 -9.12
N ASP A 727 -2.20 -19.05 -9.81
CA ASP A 727 -2.90 -18.50 -10.98
C ASP A 727 -3.04 -19.54 -12.10
N SER A 728 -2.01 -20.36 -12.33
CA SER A 728 -2.04 -21.43 -13.31
C SER A 728 -3.05 -22.53 -12.95
N LEU A 729 -3.13 -22.93 -11.67
CA LEU A 729 -4.13 -23.89 -11.19
C LEU A 729 -5.55 -23.35 -11.33
N LEU A 730 -5.75 -22.07 -11.03
CA LEU A 730 -7.05 -21.40 -11.18
C LEU A 730 -7.47 -21.37 -12.65
N LYS A 731 -6.58 -20.96 -13.54
CA LYS A 731 -6.81 -20.94 -14.99
C LYS A 731 -7.12 -22.34 -15.54
N ALA A 732 -6.35 -23.35 -15.14
CA ALA A 732 -6.56 -24.74 -15.56
C ALA A 732 -7.94 -25.29 -15.12
N ASN A 733 -8.49 -24.75 -14.03
CA ASN A 733 -9.82 -25.11 -13.52
C ASN A 733 -10.94 -24.17 -13.98
N GLY A 734 -10.67 -23.26 -14.93
CA GLY A 734 -11.67 -22.34 -15.48
C GLY A 734 -12.12 -21.25 -14.50
N ILE A 735 -11.25 -20.86 -13.57
CA ILE A 735 -11.47 -19.78 -12.62
C ILE A 735 -10.69 -18.57 -13.10
N HIS A 736 -11.41 -17.51 -13.46
CA HIS A 736 -10.83 -16.23 -13.85
C HIS A 736 -10.77 -15.34 -12.61
N THR A 737 -9.55 -14.94 -12.25
CA THR A 737 -9.20 -14.09 -11.11
C THR A 737 -9.16 -12.63 -11.50
#